data_AF-A0A2N3AQ20-F1
#
_entry.id   AF-A0A2N3AQ20-F1
#
_cell.length_a   1.000
_cell.length_b   1.000
_cell.length_c   1.000
_cell.angle_alpha   90.00
_cell.angle_beta   90.00
_cell.angle_gamma   90.00
#
_symmetry.space_group_name_H-M   'P 1'
#
loop_
_entity.id
_entity.type
_entity.pdbx_description
1 polymer ?
#
loop_
_entity_poly.entity_id
_entity_poly.type
_entity_poly.pdbx_seq_one_letter_code
_entity_poly.pdbx_strand_id
1 'polypeptide(L)'
;MGILMKAKNISEFLRSFEVKPAGTYDLFLGAGCSVAAGIPSGSALIWEFKRKLYCDYHKINEEKFSDLESQENRVAIQNFFEQHKGVPALNSPEEYSFYFEKCYPQSMDRKYFIQSKVNDKKPTLGHKCLGELINSEIIEGVWTANFDELIENGLKAVNVSKSIVVISPDNSHQINQIDNQDYPKIIKLHGDYRYDKLQNTTGELQKLDKKLRKHFYKNNKNRGLIVIGYEGNDNSIMEILEESLEYDNPFPFGLLWCILKGTKPNERVIQIVKRANDKNNASGFLEINSFDEFLYDLYNRCNLQNNEIENIADNLFRQRLPFAFQQSIPEIPPVKLNALQVKRYPTIVYSFDTTIEKWEELREILQGKNIVAALFKKKVFAFGMIADIRKAFGDKITSEINVVDVDSKWLRREDGFFTGMLYDIIAFTLINKCGMKSVGRRKRIFYLQNKKINVFNLPGYLSIHESLEIRLDFRKDCFWLLLLPTIVVLDSRDSSKFSTMEKKQTRFERQRIINREISKRFNSEVNKHLEQWLKFLKDKLNPIVFPLGEFNIELDDKFAYGGYKFNDKNYFFQGLLNKSEPLISFHVLDTNYQSIHPLKGLKSFGPYDYSFQTKSNLPAVKIALISPKSGFTNIIAHLNSLSQSKQPITEKDYLIEYPGFSMIYKKYLEVPNHPDDKLSVLIGDKEINGKTRVEFYEILKRKINYFDTLKGDFDLLIIYFPSKWKSFRELKTDTVYFDLHDSIKIYCAKKNIKVQFIEDKSLNYQDQAKVCWWLSLAIYVKANGIPWKNQVVTPNTAFIGIGYSVKRGQRSRLVIGCSQLFDSSGRGLRFLLHPIEKPVYYGINPFMSKEDARRFILKLKDAYFRMDPNLRLDKLVVHKTTHFTGEEMEGIAQATEGIGKVELLQIQQYSPWRGIRTIKRWDQISSYNYPILRGTSLQLDDYSFLLWTHGSIMHNELAGTNRNYYQGGRGIPVPLIVRRFRGNDTHEVVIKEILNLTKMNWNGGQMYKNIPVTLDFSKTLSEIAKQDEMLNNIPYDFRFFM
;
A
#
# COMPACT_ATOMS: atom_id res chain seq x y z
N MET A 1 -24.51 31.85 -13.14
CA MET A 1 -23.23 31.23 -12.75
C MET A 1 -22.21 31.60 -13.82
N GLY A 2 -21.39 32.62 -13.56
CA GLY A 2 -20.44 33.14 -14.55
C GLY A 2 -19.36 32.11 -14.90
N ILE A 3 -18.93 32.11 -16.16
CA ILE A 3 -17.87 31.24 -16.68
C ILE A 3 -16.61 31.49 -15.85
N LEU A 4 -16.18 30.50 -15.05
CA LEU A 4 -14.87 30.49 -14.39
C LEU A 4 -13.78 30.69 -15.45
N MET A 5 -12.87 31.63 -15.21
CA MET A 5 -11.70 31.83 -16.06
C MET A 5 -10.97 30.49 -16.22
N LYS A 6 -10.76 30.04 -17.48
CA LYS A 6 -10.14 28.74 -17.75
C LYS A 6 -8.71 28.74 -17.19
N ALA A 7 -8.35 27.71 -16.43
CA ALA A 7 -6.98 27.54 -15.94
C ALA A 7 -5.99 27.51 -17.11
N LYS A 8 -4.85 28.17 -16.94
CA LYS A 8 -3.76 28.19 -17.92
C LYS A 8 -3.12 26.80 -17.99
N ASN A 9 -2.65 26.44 -19.18
CA ASN A 9 -1.96 25.17 -19.40
C ASN A 9 -0.59 25.21 -18.72
N ILE A 10 -0.38 24.35 -17.73
CA ILE A 10 0.87 24.30 -16.97
C ILE A 10 2.09 24.02 -17.87
N SER A 11 1.94 23.20 -18.92
CA SER A 11 3.04 22.91 -19.84
C SER A 11 3.43 24.12 -20.70
N GLU A 12 2.47 24.97 -21.05
CA GLU A 12 2.74 26.24 -21.74
C GLU A 12 3.42 27.23 -20.80
N PHE A 13 2.95 27.32 -19.55
CA PHE A 13 3.58 28.14 -18.53
C PHE A 13 5.04 27.72 -18.29
N LEU A 14 5.32 26.43 -18.09
CA LEU A 14 6.67 25.93 -17.85
C LEU A 14 7.63 26.26 -18.99
N ARG A 15 7.19 26.13 -20.26
CA ARG A 15 7.99 26.56 -21.43
C ARG A 15 8.20 28.07 -21.49
N SER A 16 7.20 28.85 -21.07
CA SER A 16 7.31 30.30 -21.03
C SER A 16 8.22 30.79 -19.90
N PHE A 17 8.21 30.11 -18.75
CA PHE A 17 9.08 30.42 -17.61
C PHE A 17 10.56 30.22 -17.97
N GLU A 18 10.87 29.11 -18.66
CA GLU A 18 12.22 28.74 -19.10
C GLU A 18 12.93 29.83 -19.94
N VAL A 19 12.20 30.58 -20.77
CA VAL A 19 12.79 31.59 -21.68
C VAL A 19 12.78 33.00 -21.11
N LYS A 20 12.22 33.20 -19.91
CA LYS A 20 12.11 34.53 -19.29
C LYS A 20 13.41 34.89 -18.55
N PRO A 21 13.83 36.16 -18.56
CA PRO A 21 15.00 36.60 -17.80
C PRO A 21 14.88 36.28 -16.30
N ALA A 22 16.02 36.08 -15.65
CA ALA A 22 16.12 35.99 -14.19
C ALA A 22 15.40 37.18 -13.51
N GLY A 23 14.75 36.90 -12.38
CA GLY A 23 14.01 37.93 -11.66
C GLY A 23 12.72 38.39 -12.35
N THR A 24 12.20 37.69 -13.37
CA THR A 24 10.90 38.04 -13.98
C THR A 24 9.72 37.80 -13.02
N TYR A 25 9.82 36.79 -12.15
CA TYR A 25 8.79 36.40 -11.20
C TYR A 25 9.29 36.44 -9.77
N ASP A 26 8.48 37.03 -8.89
CA ASP A 26 8.55 36.77 -7.46
C ASP A 26 7.60 35.62 -7.10
N LEU A 27 7.88 34.92 -6.00
CA LEU A 27 6.98 33.92 -5.44
C LEU A 27 6.27 34.46 -4.20
N PHE A 28 5.01 34.11 -4.04
CA PHE A 28 4.29 34.27 -2.78
C PHE A 28 3.90 32.89 -2.24
N LEU A 29 4.43 32.52 -1.08
CA LEU A 29 4.25 31.21 -0.47
C LEU A 29 3.36 31.30 0.77
N GLY A 30 2.22 30.60 0.73
CA GLY A 30 1.35 30.39 1.88
C GLY A 30 1.60 29.06 2.59
N ALA A 31 0.86 28.83 3.68
CA ALA A 31 1.06 27.71 4.60
C ALA A 31 0.88 26.34 3.92
N GLY A 32 0.16 26.29 2.79
CA GLY A 32 0.01 25.07 1.98
C GLY A 32 1.33 24.53 1.42
N CYS A 33 2.37 25.35 1.29
CA CYS A 33 3.69 24.90 0.83
C CYS A 33 4.43 24.04 1.87
N SER A 34 4.11 24.23 3.16
CA SER A 34 4.77 23.56 4.28
C SER A 34 4.06 22.27 4.74
N VAL A 35 2.88 21.95 4.18
CA VAL A 35 2.08 20.75 4.51
C VAL A 35 2.85 19.46 4.28
N ALA A 36 3.58 19.36 3.17
CA ALA A 36 4.39 18.20 2.81
C ALA A 36 5.58 17.98 3.77
N ALA A 37 6.00 19.02 4.51
CA ALA A 37 7.00 18.97 5.57
C ALA A 37 6.38 18.64 6.95
N GLY A 38 5.07 18.45 7.02
CA GLY A 38 4.33 18.17 8.24
C GLY A 38 3.99 19.40 9.08
N ILE A 39 3.85 20.58 8.46
CA ILE A 39 3.32 21.80 9.07
C ILE A 39 1.88 22.01 8.59
N PRO A 40 0.88 22.11 9.48
CA PRO A 40 -0.52 22.23 9.05
C PRO A 40 -0.82 23.56 8.37
N SER A 41 -1.77 23.56 7.43
CA SER A 41 -2.32 24.79 6.85
C SER A 41 -3.17 25.55 7.87
N GLY A 42 -3.40 26.85 7.62
CA GLY A 42 -4.32 27.65 8.44
C GLY A 42 -5.73 27.04 8.53
N SER A 43 -6.26 26.54 7.40
CA SER A 43 -7.54 25.82 7.34
C SER A 43 -7.55 24.56 8.20
N ALA A 44 -6.45 23.80 8.22
CA ALA A 44 -6.34 22.60 9.05
C ALA A 44 -6.25 22.95 10.54
N LEU A 45 -5.55 24.03 10.90
CA LEU A 45 -5.48 24.55 12.26
C LEU A 45 -6.85 25.02 12.78
N ILE A 46 -7.69 25.66 11.95
CA ILE A 46 -9.07 26.01 12.33
C ILE A 46 -9.82 24.76 12.83
N TRP A 47 -9.74 23.67 12.09
CA TRP A 47 -10.38 22.41 12.48
C TRP A 47 -9.75 21.76 13.71
N GLU A 48 -8.44 21.88 13.90
CA GLU A 48 -7.76 21.44 15.14
C GLU A 48 -8.30 22.21 16.35
N PHE A 49 -8.40 23.53 16.25
CA PHE A 49 -8.93 24.38 17.32
C PHE A 49 -10.39 24.07 17.61
N LYS A 50 -11.22 23.95 16.57
CA LYS A 50 -12.63 23.55 16.71
C LYS A 50 -12.75 22.18 17.38
N ARG A 51 -11.93 21.19 16.98
CA ARG A 51 -11.90 19.85 17.60
C ARG A 51 -11.55 19.94 19.07
N LYS A 52 -10.49 20.66 19.41
CA LYS A 52 -10.02 20.83 20.79
C LYS A 52 -11.12 21.42 21.68
N LEU A 53 -11.68 22.56 21.27
CA LEU A 53 -12.78 23.22 21.99
C LEU A 53 -14.02 22.32 22.13
N TYR A 54 -14.41 21.62 21.06
CA TYR A 54 -15.54 20.69 21.07
C TYR A 54 -15.31 19.52 22.04
N CYS A 55 -14.13 18.91 21.97
CA CYS A 55 -13.74 17.78 22.82
C CYS A 55 -13.64 18.18 24.28
N ASP A 56 -13.06 19.35 24.56
CA ASP A 56 -12.93 19.91 25.91
C ASP A 56 -14.28 20.24 26.54
N TYR A 57 -15.23 20.76 25.75
CA TYR A 57 -16.60 21.04 26.17
C TYR A 57 -17.36 19.74 26.52
N HIS A 58 -17.27 18.73 25.65
CA HIS A 58 -17.98 17.47 25.84
C HIS A 58 -17.25 16.44 26.71
N LYS A 59 -16.02 16.72 27.15
CA LYS A 59 -15.13 15.79 27.87
C LYS A 59 -14.92 14.47 27.10
N ILE A 60 -14.62 14.61 25.82
CA ILE A 60 -14.37 13.49 24.89
C ILE A 60 -12.89 13.51 24.50
N ASN A 61 -12.28 12.34 24.35
CA ASN A 61 -10.91 12.25 23.84
C ASN A 61 -10.82 12.68 22.35
N GLU A 62 -9.85 13.53 22.01
CA GLU A 62 -9.63 14.03 20.64
C GLU A 62 -9.45 12.92 19.60
N GLU A 63 -8.96 11.73 19.99
CA GLU A 63 -8.79 10.60 19.06
C GLU A 63 -10.09 10.19 18.35
N LYS A 64 -11.25 10.41 18.99
CA LYS A 64 -12.57 10.16 18.37
C LYS A 64 -12.74 10.94 17.07
N PHE A 65 -12.17 12.14 17.01
CA PHE A 65 -12.20 13.06 15.88
C PHE A 65 -10.80 13.24 15.26
N SER A 66 -9.98 12.18 15.30
CA SER A 66 -8.63 12.22 14.72
C SER A 66 -8.64 12.47 13.20
N ASP A 67 -9.61 11.93 12.47
CA ASP A 67 -9.75 12.21 11.03
C ASP A 67 -10.56 13.50 10.80
N LEU A 68 -9.87 14.62 10.66
CA LEU A 68 -10.46 15.92 10.38
C LEU A 68 -10.81 16.13 8.91
N GLU A 69 -10.50 15.19 8.01
CA GLU A 69 -10.99 15.21 6.62
C GLU A 69 -12.32 14.45 6.47
N SER A 70 -12.75 13.73 7.51
CA SER A 70 -14.07 13.10 7.55
C SER A 70 -15.19 14.14 7.60
N GLN A 71 -16.09 14.09 6.61
CA GLN A 71 -17.26 14.98 6.54
C GLN A 71 -18.15 14.84 7.77
N GLU A 72 -18.33 13.62 8.29
CA GLU A 72 -19.15 13.35 9.47
C GLU A 72 -18.56 14.01 10.73
N ASN A 73 -17.25 13.92 10.92
CA ASN A 73 -16.56 14.58 12.02
C ASN A 73 -16.68 16.10 11.92
N ARG A 74 -16.45 16.67 10.72
CA ARG A 74 -16.58 18.11 10.48
C ARG A 74 -18.01 18.60 10.75
N VAL A 75 -19.03 17.89 10.29
CA VAL A 75 -20.44 18.24 10.53
C VAL A 75 -20.78 18.18 12.02
N ALA A 76 -20.36 17.12 12.73
CA ALA A 76 -20.62 16.99 14.16
C ALA A 76 -20.01 18.14 14.97
N ILE A 77 -18.77 18.53 14.65
CA ILE A 77 -18.06 19.65 15.30
C ILE A 77 -18.70 20.99 14.89
N GLN A 78 -19.02 21.17 13.61
CA GLN A 78 -19.54 22.43 13.08
C GLN A 78 -20.95 22.74 13.62
N ASN A 79 -21.84 21.75 13.66
CA ASN A 79 -23.20 21.92 14.19
C ASN A 79 -23.21 22.41 15.65
N PHE A 80 -22.22 22.00 16.45
CA PHE A 80 -22.05 22.51 17.80
C PHE A 80 -21.80 24.03 17.81
N PHE A 81 -20.90 24.50 16.96
CA PHE A 81 -20.55 25.93 16.89
C PHE A 81 -21.67 26.79 16.31
N GLU A 82 -22.42 26.29 15.33
CA GLU A 82 -23.56 27.02 14.73
C GLU A 82 -24.71 27.29 15.72
N GLN A 83 -24.81 26.50 16.78
CA GLN A 83 -25.80 26.69 17.84
C GLN A 83 -25.40 27.78 18.86
N HIS A 84 -24.16 28.29 18.82
CA HIS A 84 -23.65 29.28 19.76
C HIS A 84 -23.61 30.68 19.13
N LYS A 85 -24.09 31.69 19.88
CA LYS A 85 -24.04 33.09 19.45
C LYS A 85 -22.61 33.63 19.49
N GLY A 86 -22.27 34.54 18.56
CA GLY A 86 -20.98 35.23 18.53
C GLY A 86 -19.82 34.42 17.95
N VAL A 87 -20.12 33.32 17.25
CA VAL A 87 -19.15 32.50 16.52
C VAL A 87 -19.17 32.90 15.04
N PRO A 88 -18.00 33.01 14.36
CA PRO A 88 -17.96 33.29 12.93
C PRO A 88 -18.67 32.22 12.10
N ALA A 89 -19.23 32.62 10.96
CA ALA A 89 -19.84 31.69 10.01
C ALA A 89 -18.79 30.75 9.40
N LEU A 90 -19.22 29.59 8.91
CA LEU A 90 -18.33 28.65 8.23
C LEU A 90 -17.67 29.32 7.01
N ASN A 91 -16.34 29.20 6.91
CA ASN A 91 -15.46 29.82 5.91
C ASN A 91 -15.35 31.34 6.00
N SER A 92 -15.70 31.96 7.14
CA SER A 92 -15.41 33.38 7.35
C SER A 92 -13.90 33.63 7.50
N PRO A 93 -13.37 34.76 7.00
CA PRO A 93 -11.95 35.08 7.13
C PRO A 93 -11.53 35.30 8.59
N GLU A 94 -12.47 35.53 9.50
CA GLU A 94 -12.23 35.69 10.94
C GLU A 94 -12.06 34.36 11.70
N GLU A 95 -12.40 33.20 11.09
CA GLU A 95 -12.39 31.91 11.79
C GLU A 95 -11.03 31.58 12.41
N TYR A 96 -9.93 31.78 11.67
CA TYR A 96 -8.59 31.45 12.16
C TYR A 96 -8.25 32.20 13.44
N SER A 97 -8.30 33.54 13.39
CA SER A 97 -7.97 34.37 14.55
C SER A 97 -8.93 34.11 15.71
N PHE A 98 -10.23 33.99 15.45
CA PHE A 98 -11.24 33.74 16.48
C PHE A 98 -10.99 32.43 17.22
N TYR A 99 -10.85 31.30 16.52
CA TYR A 99 -10.68 30.01 17.17
C TYR A 99 -9.29 29.84 17.79
N PHE A 100 -8.26 30.48 17.22
CA PHE A 100 -6.93 30.46 17.79
C PHE A 100 -6.88 31.20 19.13
N GLU A 101 -7.46 32.40 19.20
CA GLU A 101 -7.59 33.18 20.43
C GLU A 101 -8.50 32.48 21.45
N LYS A 102 -9.58 31.83 20.99
CA LYS A 102 -10.48 31.08 21.88
C LYS A 102 -9.79 29.88 22.53
N CYS A 103 -8.93 29.17 21.80
CA CYS A 103 -8.10 28.09 22.32
C CYS A 103 -7.01 28.60 23.27
N TYR A 104 -6.36 29.70 22.90
CA TYR A 104 -5.19 30.24 23.59
C TYR A 104 -5.31 31.77 23.72
N PRO A 105 -5.94 32.26 24.80
CA PRO A 105 -6.17 33.70 24.98
C PRO A 105 -4.89 34.51 25.11
N GLN A 106 -3.86 33.95 25.76
CA GLN A 106 -2.56 34.60 25.94
C GLN A 106 -1.73 34.52 24.65
N SER A 107 -1.12 35.65 24.26
CA SER A 107 -0.27 35.71 23.06
C SER A 107 0.96 34.81 23.15
N MET A 108 1.49 34.61 24.35
CA MET A 108 2.64 33.72 24.59
C MET A 108 2.30 32.25 24.32
N ASP A 109 1.10 31.79 24.69
CA ASP A 109 0.67 30.41 24.45
C ASP A 109 0.49 30.14 22.95
N ARG A 110 -0.02 31.12 22.20
CA ARG A 110 -0.08 31.08 20.74
C ARG A 110 1.31 30.95 20.13
N LYS A 111 2.30 31.68 20.66
CA LYS A 111 3.70 31.57 20.24
C LYS A 111 4.27 30.17 20.48
N TYR A 112 4.10 29.61 21.68
CA TYR A 112 4.53 28.25 21.99
C TYR A 112 3.83 27.20 21.13
N PHE A 113 2.54 27.37 20.85
CA PHE A 113 1.80 26.48 19.96
C PHE A 113 2.38 26.47 18.55
N ILE A 114 2.56 27.63 17.91
CA ILE A 114 3.16 27.70 16.57
C ILE A 114 4.58 27.14 16.58
N GLN A 115 5.40 27.48 17.58
CA GLN A 115 6.75 26.95 17.74
C GLN A 115 6.74 25.41 17.76
N SER A 116 5.81 24.79 18.50
CA SER A 116 5.69 23.33 18.55
C SER A 116 5.35 22.69 17.20
N LYS A 117 4.69 23.44 16.31
CA LYS A 117 4.31 22.97 14.96
C LYS A 117 5.41 23.15 13.92
N VAL A 118 6.27 24.17 14.07
CA VAL A 118 7.32 24.50 13.07
C VAL A 118 8.71 23.98 13.45
N ASN A 119 8.96 23.68 14.72
CA ASN A 119 10.24 23.16 15.20
C ASN A 119 10.59 21.79 14.59
N ASP A 120 11.90 21.57 14.37
CA ASP A 120 12.49 20.32 13.88
C ASP A 120 11.96 19.81 12.53
N LYS A 121 11.31 20.69 11.76
CA LYS A 121 10.83 20.37 10.42
C LYS A 121 11.94 20.51 9.40
N LYS A 122 12.06 19.53 8.51
CA LYS A 122 13.10 19.47 7.48
C LYS A 122 12.55 19.97 6.14
N PRO A 123 13.36 20.68 5.34
CA PRO A 123 12.96 21.08 4.00
C PRO A 123 12.67 19.84 3.14
N THR A 124 11.57 19.91 2.39
CA THR A 124 11.20 18.89 1.39
C THR A 124 11.96 19.13 0.08
N LEU A 125 11.74 18.25 -0.91
CA LEU A 125 12.27 18.43 -2.27
C LEU A 125 11.91 19.81 -2.86
N GLY A 126 10.67 20.27 -2.70
CA GLY A 126 10.24 21.58 -3.22
C GLY A 126 11.01 22.74 -2.60
N HIS A 127 11.32 22.67 -1.31
CA HIS A 127 12.11 23.69 -0.61
C HIS A 127 13.57 23.70 -1.09
N LYS A 128 14.19 22.54 -1.34
CA LYS A 128 15.54 22.48 -1.92
C LYS A 128 15.56 22.99 -3.36
N CYS A 129 14.57 22.63 -4.19
CA CYS A 129 14.44 23.14 -5.56
C CYS A 129 14.25 24.66 -5.57
N LEU A 130 13.45 25.20 -4.64
CA LEU A 130 13.32 26.64 -4.43
C LEU A 130 14.66 27.27 -4.02
N GLY A 131 15.37 26.63 -3.09
CA GLY A 131 16.73 27.02 -2.71
C GLY A 131 17.65 27.14 -3.91
N GLU A 132 17.60 26.18 -4.85
CA GLU A 132 18.45 26.23 -6.04
C GLU A 132 18.01 27.32 -7.05
N LEU A 133 16.69 27.54 -7.21
CA LEU A 133 16.16 28.63 -8.03
C LEU A 133 16.59 30.01 -7.49
N ILE A 134 16.68 30.16 -6.16
CA ILE A 134 17.20 31.35 -5.50
C ILE A 134 18.72 31.45 -5.65
N ASN A 135 19.44 30.35 -5.45
CA ASN A 135 20.90 30.27 -5.58
C ASN A 135 21.37 30.69 -6.98
N SER A 136 20.62 30.26 -8.01
CA SER A 136 20.84 30.60 -9.42
C SER A 136 20.21 31.93 -9.86
N GLU A 137 19.68 32.74 -8.92
CA GLU A 137 19.11 34.08 -9.16
C GLU A 137 17.90 34.12 -10.12
N ILE A 138 17.32 32.96 -10.46
CA ILE A 138 16.10 32.87 -11.27
C ILE A 138 14.92 33.49 -10.50
N ILE A 139 14.86 33.22 -9.19
CA ILE A 139 13.91 33.83 -8.26
C ILE A 139 14.67 34.74 -7.29
N GLU A 140 14.42 36.03 -7.36
CA GLU A 140 15.09 37.03 -6.50
C GLU A 140 14.26 37.42 -5.28
N GLY A 141 12.92 37.35 -5.38
CA GLY A 141 12.00 37.74 -4.30
C GLY A 141 11.06 36.60 -3.91
N VAL A 142 11.07 36.24 -2.62
CA VAL A 142 10.10 35.32 -2.03
C VAL A 142 9.35 36.02 -0.91
N TRP A 143 8.04 36.18 -1.09
CA TRP A 143 7.11 36.69 -0.11
C TRP A 143 6.46 35.51 0.60
N THR A 144 6.26 35.58 1.92
CA THR A 144 5.59 34.50 2.63
C THR A 144 4.78 34.96 3.84
N ALA A 145 3.68 34.26 4.06
CA ALA A 145 2.88 34.33 5.29
C ALA A 145 3.27 33.25 6.30
N ASN A 146 4.29 32.43 6.00
CA ASN A 146 4.65 31.28 6.82
C ASN A 146 5.56 31.70 7.98
N PHE A 147 5.36 31.06 9.13
CA PHE A 147 6.18 31.26 10.31
C PHE A 147 7.41 30.33 10.35
N ASP A 148 7.51 29.35 9.45
CA ASP A 148 8.61 28.39 9.45
C ASP A 148 9.90 28.93 8.77
N GLU A 149 10.94 28.10 8.74
CA GLU A 149 12.23 28.40 8.10
C GLU A 149 12.55 27.45 6.95
N LEU A 150 11.54 26.79 6.37
CA LEU A 150 11.78 25.75 5.38
C LEU A 150 12.37 26.33 4.09
N ILE A 151 12.10 27.60 3.78
CA ILE A 151 12.68 28.30 2.61
C ILE A 151 14.18 28.50 2.83
N GLU A 152 14.57 29.05 3.98
CA GLU A 152 15.95 29.32 4.39
C GLU A 152 16.74 28.02 4.52
N ASN A 153 16.15 27.01 5.15
CA ASN A 153 16.77 25.70 5.30
C ASN A 153 16.87 24.97 3.96
N GLY A 154 15.92 25.17 3.06
CA GLY A 154 15.98 24.68 1.68
C GLY A 154 17.19 25.25 0.92
N LEU A 155 17.43 26.56 1.01
CA LEU A 155 18.61 27.20 0.44
C LEU A 155 19.91 26.72 1.09
N LYS A 156 19.98 26.70 2.43
CA LYS A 156 21.17 26.20 3.15
C LYS A 156 21.49 24.75 2.81
N ALA A 157 20.47 23.94 2.54
CA ALA A 157 20.64 22.55 2.15
C ALA A 157 21.25 22.37 0.75
N VAL A 158 21.19 23.36 -0.14
CA VAL A 158 21.77 23.29 -1.49
C VAL A 158 23.04 24.13 -1.64
N ASN A 159 23.15 25.24 -0.90
CA ASN A 159 24.35 26.06 -0.83
C ASN A 159 24.43 26.80 0.52
N VAL A 160 25.30 26.32 1.40
CA VAL A 160 25.52 26.90 2.75
C VAL A 160 26.12 28.31 2.69
N SER A 161 26.82 28.67 1.60
CA SER A 161 27.59 29.92 1.51
C SER A 161 26.82 31.09 0.91
N LYS A 162 25.66 30.86 0.25
CA LYS A 162 24.88 31.92 -0.39
C LYS A 162 24.21 32.78 0.70
N SER A 163 24.49 34.08 0.68
CA SER A 163 23.84 35.03 1.58
C SER A 163 22.44 35.40 1.07
N ILE A 164 21.48 35.48 1.99
CA ILE A 164 20.12 35.97 1.74
C ILE A 164 19.73 37.01 2.77
N VAL A 165 18.86 37.92 2.36
CA VAL A 165 18.30 38.92 3.25
C VAL A 165 16.89 38.50 3.66
N VAL A 166 16.67 38.30 4.95
CA VAL A 166 15.34 38.06 5.51
C VAL A 166 14.78 39.36 6.07
N ILE A 167 13.63 39.79 5.54
CA ILE A 167 12.92 41.00 5.94
C ILE A 167 11.64 40.61 6.66
N SER A 168 11.38 41.19 7.83
CA SER A 168 10.18 41.03 8.65
C SER A 168 9.66 42.40 9.13
N PRO A 169 8.47 42.49 9.75
CA PRO A 169 7.94 43.75 10.27
C PRO A 169 8.90 44.45 11.25
N ASP A 170 9.73 43.70 12.00
CA ASP A 170 10.62 44.26 13.02
C ASP A 170 11.92 44.88 12.43
N ASN A 171 12.43 44.36 11.31
CA ASN A 171 13.61 44.91 10.61
C ASN A 171 13.25 45.73 9.35
N SER A 172 11.97 45.95 9.10
CA SER A 172 11.40 46.75 8.01
C SER A 172 12.00 48.16 7.86
N HIS A 173 12.55 48.72 8.94
CA HIS A 173 13.27 49.98 8.92
C HIS A 173 14.56 49.95 8.09
N GLN A 174 15.15 48.77 7.86
CA GLN A 174 16.38 48.55 7.09
C GLN A 174 16.11 48.37 5.58
N ILE A 175 14.84 48.29 5.14
CA ILE A 175 14.46 48.05 3.74
C ILE A 175 15.17 49.00 2.77
N ASN A 176 15.30 50.28 3.10
CA ASN A 176 15.93 51.28 2.22
C ASN A 176 17.46 51.09 2.08
N GLN A 177 18.14 50.47 3.07
CA GLN A 177 19.57 50.17 3.00
C GLN A 177 19.84 48.85 2.27
N ILE A 178 18.92 47.89 2.44
CA ILE A 178 18.93 46.56 1.84
C ILE A 178 18.53 46.61 0.35
N ASP A 179 17.70 47.57 -0.06
CA ASP A 179 17.24 47.71 -1.44
C ASP A 179 18.36 47.98 -2.45
N ASN A 180 19.54 48.41 -1.98
CA ASN A 180 20.74 48.65 -2.78
C ASN A 180 21.70 47.44 -2.84
N GLN A 181 21.33 46.29 -2.26
CA GLN A 181 22.14 45.07 -2.30
C GLN A 181 21.54 44.06 -3.28
N ASP A 182 22.39 43.48 -4.14
CA ASP A 182 22.04 42.47 -5.15
C ASP A 182 21.88 41.05 -4.54
N TYR A 183 21.29 40.95 -3.35
CA TYR A 183 21.02 39.65 -2.71
C TYR A 183 19.54 39.26 -2.85
N PRO A 184 19.24 37.96 -3.02
CA PRO A 184 17.87 37.47 -2.95
C PRO A 184 17.22 37.77 -1.59
N LYS A 185 15.92 38.10 -1.64
CA LYS A 185 15.16 38.59 -0.48
C LYS A 185 14.03 37.61 -0.12
N ILE A 186 13.96 37.24 1.15
CA ILE A 186 12.82 36.52 1.74
C ILE A 186 12.07 37.49 2.64
N ILE A 187 10.80 37.73 2.36
CA ILE A 187 9.99 38.76 3.03
C ILE A 187 8.84 38.08 3.77
N LYS A 188 8.94 38.01 5.09
CA LYS A 188 7.94 37.40 5.98
C LYS A 188 6.92 38.44 6.41
N LEU A 189 5.71 38.37 5.87
CA LEU A 189 4.67 39.38 6.11
C LEU A 189 4.12 39.35 7.54
N HIS A 190 4.03 38.18 8.17
CA HIS A 190 3.54 38.04 9.56
C HIS A 190 4.65 38.00 10.62
N GLY A 191 5.91 38.14 10.20
CA GLY A 191 7.08 38.05 11.06
C GLY A 191 7.68 36.65 11.20
N ASP A 192 8.81 36.59 11.92
CA ASP A 192 9.55 35.38 12.30
C ASP A 192 9.20 34.96 13.74
N TYR A 193 8.78 33.71 13.94
CA TYR A 193 8.38 33.23 15.27
C TYR A 193 9.48 33.33 16.33
N ARG A 194 10.77 33.32 15.96
CA ARG A 194 11.89 33.32 16.91
C ARG A 194 12.13 34.69 17.54
N TYR A 195 12.04 35.74 16.73
CA TYR A 195 12.45 37.09 17.13
C TYR A 195 11.27 38.06 17.26
N ASP A 196 10.10 37.74 16.67
CA ASP A 196 9.02 38.70 16.50
C ASP A 196 7.88 38.51 17.52
N LYS A 197 7.09 39.57 17.71
CA LYS A 197 5.74 39.48 18.29
C LYS A 197 4.81 38.90 17.23
N LEU A 198 4.56 37.59 17.27
CA LEU A 198 3.65 36.91 16.34
C LEU A 198 2.29 37.61 16.28
N GLN A 199 1.97 38.19 15.11
CA GLN A 199 0.68 38.83 14.85
C GLN A 199 -0.29 37.76 14.33
N ASN A 200 -1.22 37.32 15.18
CA ASN A 200 -2.15 36.23 14.83
C ASN A 200 -3.63 36.65 14.84
N THR A 201 -3.91 37.86 15.31
CA THR A 201 -5.26 38.43 15.39
C THR A 201 -5.44 39.55 14.38
N THR A 202 -6.69 39.80 13.96
CA THR A 202 -7.03 40.85 12.99
C THR A 202 -6.50 42.23 13.40
N GLY A 203 -6.54 42.57 14.69
CA GLY A 203 -6.06 43.85 15.21
C GLY A 203 -4.52 43.97 15.26
N GLU A 204 -3.81 42.85 15.37
CA GLU A 204 -2.34 42.80 15.29
C GLU A 204 -1.88 42.88 13.83
N LEU A 205 -2.53 42.13 12.91
CA LEU A 205 -2.21 42.05 11.48
C LEU A 205 -2.49 43.35 10.71
N GLN A 206 -3.50 44.13 11.11
CA GLN A 206 -3.78 45.45 10.51
C GLN A 206 -2.64 46.46 10.70
N LYS A 207 -1.69 46.20 11.61
CA LYS A 207 -0.48 47.02 11.81
C LYS A 207 0.71 46.60 10.94
N LEU A 208 0.47 45.96 9.80
CA LEU A 208 1.49 45.77 8.76
C LEU A 208 2.11 47.13 8.37
N ASP A 209 3.44 47.22 8.48
CA ASP A 209 4.18 48.47 8.27
C ASP A 209 3.91 49.05 6.86
N LYS A 210 3.56 50.34 6.80
CA LYS A 210 3.39 51.11 5.55
C LYS A 210 4.60 50.97 4.62
N LYS A 211 5.80 50.74 5.16
CA LYS A 211 7.02 50.52 4.36
C LYS A 211 7.03 49.19 3.63
N LEU A 212 6.61 48.09 4.27
CA LEU A 212 6.52 46.77 3.62
C LEU A 212 5.51 46.79 2.47
N ARG A 213 4.35 47.44 2.67
CA ARG A 213 3.36 47.65 1.61
C ARG A 213 3.97 48.41 0.43
N LYS A 214 4.64 49.54 0.69
CA LYS A 214 5.32 50.33 -0.36
C LYS A 214 6.38 49.52 -1.11
N HIS A 215 7.16 48.69 -0.41
CA HIS A 215 8.15 47.81 -1.01
C HIS A 215 7.49 46.73 -1.89
N PHE A 216 6.40 46.12 -1.43
CA PHE A 216 5.61 45.17 -2.23
C PHE A 216 5.14 45.79 -3.55
N TYR A 217 4.58 47.00 -3.52
CA TYR A 217 4.15 47.68 -4.74
C TYR A 217 5.33 47.99 -5.68
N LYS A 218 6.46 48.46 -5.15
CA LYS A 218 7.65 48.80 -5.94
C LYS A 218 8.17 47.60 -6.73
N ASN A 219 8.25 46.43 -6.10
CA ASN A 219 8.73 45.21 -6.78
C ASN A 219 7.74 44.70 -7.82
N ASN A 220 6.44 44.69 -7.50
CA ASN A 220 5.41 44.11 -8.37
C ASN A 220 5.02 44.97 -9.58
N LYS A 221 5.55 46.19 -9.69
CA LYS A 221 5.40 47.04 -10.89
C LYS A 221 6.18 46.51 -12.10
N ASN A 222 7.27 45.77 -11.85
CA ASN A 222 8.17 45.29 -12.89
C ASN A 222 8.25 43.75 -12.96
N ARG A 223 7.51 43.05 -12.10
CA ARG A 223 7.60 41.59 -11.91
C ARG A 223 6.23 40.93 -11.97
N GLY A 224 6.18 39.68 -12.39
CA GLY A 224 5.00 38.84 -12.14
C GLY A 224 5.03 38.27 -10.73
N LEU A 225 3.88 37.80 -10.24
CA LEU A 225 3.80 37.13 -8.94
C LEU A 225 3.15 35.76 -9.09
N ILE A 226 3.84 34.71 -8.63
CA ILE A 226 3.30 33.35 -8.59
C ILE A 226 2.93 33.02 -7.15
N VAL A 227 1.62 32.88 -6.90
CA VAL A 227 1.06 32.58 -5.58
C VAL A 227 0.88 31.07 -5.43
N ILE A 228 1.51 30.47 -4.42
CA ILE A 228 1.51 29.03 -4.18
C ILE A 228 1.11 28.74 -2.73
N GLY A 229 0.20 27.78 -2.53
CA GLY A 229 -0.16 27.30 -1.19
C GLY A 229 -0.90 28.31 -0.31
N TYR A 230 -1.45 29.38 -0.90
CA TYR A 230 -2.22 30.41 -0.19
C TYR A 230 -3.69 30.38 -0.61
N GLU A 231 -4.59 30.32 0.38
CA GLU A 231 -6.05 30.20 0.16
C GLU A 231 -6.75 31.56 -0.05
N GLY A 232 -6.09 32.67 0.29
CA GLY A 232 -6.66 34.02 0.14
C GLY A 232 -7.71 34.38 1.19
N ASN A 233 -7.56 33.86 2.41
CA ASN A 233 -8.49 34.12 3.52
C ASN A 233 -7.98 35.19 4.51
N ASP A 234 -6.72 35.61 4.43
CA ASP A 234 -6.17 36.66 5.31
C ASP A 234 -6.47 38.05 4.76
N ASN A 235 -7.28 38.83 5.47
CA ASN A 235 -7.66 40.19 5.07
C ASN A 235 -6.45 41.11 4.87
N SER A 236 -5.45 41.02 5.74
CA SER A 236 -4.31 41.93 5.78
C SER A 236 -3.42 41.80 4.53
N ILE A 237 -3.33 40.59 3.97
CA ILE A 237 -2.59 40.29 2.73
C ILE A 237 -3.46 40.55 1.50
N MET A 238 -4.74 40.15 1.56
CA MET A 238 -5.64 40.32 0.42
C MET A 238 -5.90 41.80 0.12
N GLU A 239 -5.97 42.66 1.13
CA GLU A 239 -6.01 44.11 0.97
C GLU A 239 -4.76 44.64 0.24
N ILE A 240 -3.56 44.13 0.54
CA ILE A 240 -2.32 44.55 -0.15
C ILE A 240 -2.39 44.18 -1.64
N LEU A 241 -2.88 42.97 -1.96
CA LEU A 241 -3.06 42.53 -3.35
C LEU A 241 -4.13 43.37 -4.07
N GLU A 242 -5.25 43.69 -3.41
CA GLU A 242 -6.31 44.53 -3.96
C GLU A 242 -5.83 45.96 -4.20
N GLU A 243 -5.14 46.58 -3.24
CA GLU A 243 -4.53 47.90 -3.38
C GLU A 243 -3.48 47.94 -4.48
N SER A 244 -2.69 46.86 -4.65
CA SER A 244 -1.69 46.74 -5.72
C SER A 244 -2.34 46.87 -7.11
N LEU A 245 -3.60 46.44 -7.25
CA LEU A 245 -4.32 46.52 -8.51
C LEU A 245 -4.78 47.93 -8.86
N GLU A 246 -4.72 48.91 -7.96
CA GLU A 246 -5.10 50.29 -8.27
C GLU A 246 -4.00 51.08 -9.01
N TYR A 247 -2.76 50.60 -8.98
CA TYR A 247 -1.62 51.24 -9.63
C TYR A 247 -1.53 50.97 -11.14
N ASP A 248 -0.69 51.73 -11.84
CA ASP A 248 -0.38 51.55 -13.25
C ASP A 248 0.49 50.31 -13.48
N ASN A 249 0.04 49.45 -14.41
CA ASN A 249 0.72 48.24 -14.87
C ASN A 249 1.08 47.23 -13.75
N PRO A 250 0.10 46.74 -12.94
CA PRO A 250 0.37 45.80 -11.87
C PRO A 250 0.62 44.39 -12.43
N PHE A 251 1.67 43.73 -11.92
CA PHE A 251 2.05 42.37 -12.31
C PHE A 251 2.19 42.20 -13.84
N PRO A 252 3.11 42.90 -14.52
CA PRO A 252 3.22 42.89 -15.99
C PRO A 252 3.43 41.48 -16.59
N PHE A 253 3.99 40.55 -15.83
CA PHE A 253 4.16 39.15 -16.24
C PHE A 253 3.08 38.20 -15.71
N GLY A 254 2.04 38.76 -15.09
CA GLY A 254 0.85 38.08 -14.59
C GLY A 254 0.87 37.85 -13.08
N LEU A 255 -0.31 37.96 -12.47
CA LEU A 255 -0.64 37.38 -11.17
C LEU A 255 -1.13 35.95 -11.41
N LEU A 256 -0.24 34.99 -11.18
CA LEU A 256 -0.49 33.56 -11.42
C LEU A 256 -0.81 32.87 -10.10
N TRP A 257 -2.05 32.40 -9.95
CA TRP A 257 -2.48 31.73 -8.72
C TRP A 257 -2.51 30.22 -8.90
N CYS A 258 -1.63 29.52 -8.20
CA CYS A 258 -1.59 28.07 -8.23
C CYS A 258 -2.74 27.48 -7.41
N ILE A 259 -3.54 26.61 -8.02
CA ILE A 259 -4.64 25.87 -7.41
C ILE A 259 -4.37 24.38 -7.49
N LEU A 260 -4.71 23.63 -6.45
CA LEU A 260 -4.54 22.18 -6.47
C LEU A 260 -5.59 21.55 -7.39
N LYS A 261 -5.18 20.55 -8.16
CA LYS A 261 -6.07 19.83 -9.08
C LYS A 261 -7.31 19.30 -8.35
N GLY A 262 -8.50 19.68 -8.85
CA GLY A 262 -9.79 19.30 -8.25
C GLY A 262 -10.29 20.20 -7.13
N THR A 263 -9.56 21.26 -6.77
CA THR A 263 -10.01 22.30 -5.84
C THR A 263 -10.55 23.52 -6.58
N LYS A 264 -11.36 24.34 -5.89
CA LYS A 264 -11.86 25.61 -6.42
C LYS A 264 -11.36 26.76 -5.54
N PRO A 265 -10.86 27.86 -6.13
CA PRO A 265 -10.51 29.05 -5.37
C PRO A 265 -11.76 29.72 -4.78
N ASN A 266 -11.57 30.51 -3.72
CA ASN A 266 -12.65 31.31 -3.14
C ASN A 266 -13.03 32.48 -4.06
N GLU A 267 -14.21 33.07 -3.84
CA GLU A 267 -14.76 34.11 -4.72
C GLU A 267 -13.89 35.38 -4.75
N ARG A 268 -13.29 35.74 -3.62
CA ARG A 268 -12.40 36.91 -3.51
C ARG A 268 -11.15 36.76 -4.38
N VAL A 269 -10.53 35.58 -4.36
CA VAL A 269 -9.37 35.25 -5.20
C VAL A 269 -9.77 35.26 -6.68
N ILE A 270 -10.94 34.71 -7.03
CA ILE A 270 -11.46 34.76 -8.42
C ILE A 270 -11.57 36.21 -8.91
N GLN A 271 -12.11 37.11 -8.07
CA GLN A 271 -12.26 38.52 -8.41
C GLN A 271 -10.92 39.23 -8.60
N ILE A 272 -9.95 39.04 -7.69
CA ILE A 272 -8.61 39.65 -7.79
C ILE A 272 -7.89 39.18 -9.05
N VAL A 273 -7.84 37.87 -9.30
CA VAL A 273 -7.14 37.31 -10.48
C VAL A 273 -7.79 37.78 -11.77
N LYS A 274 -9.13 37.88 -11.81
CA LYS A 274 -9.85 38.42 -12.96
C LYS A 274 -9.51 39.90 -13.19
N ARG A 275 -9.59 40.74 -12.16
CA ARG A 275 -9.23 42.17 -12.23
C ARG A 275 -7.78 42.37 -12.70
N ALA A 276 -6.85 41.54 -12.21
CA ALA A 276 -5.46 41.55 -12.64
C ALA A 276 -5.35 41.20 -14.13
N ASN A 277 -6.06 40.16 -14.58
CA ASN A 277 -6.03 39.74 -15.98
C ASN A 277 -6.64 40.77 -16.92
N ASP A 278 -7.72 41.43 -16.51
CA ASP A 278 -8.35 42.49 -17.31
C ASP A 278 -7.38 43.68 -17.54
N LYS A 279 -6.40 43.87 -16.65
CA LYS A 279 -5.35 44.89 -16.78
C LYS A 279 -4.13 44.44 -17.59
N ASN A 280 -3.66 43.21 -17.41
CA ASN A 280 -2.36 42.76 -17.96
C ASN A 280 -2.43 41.62 -18.98
N ASN A 281 -3.58 40.96 -19.18
CA ASN A 281 -3.78 39.78 -20.03
C ASN A 281 -2.86 38.58 -19.73
N ALA A 282 -2.06 38.64 -18.67
CA ALA A 282 -1.04 37.66 -18.30
C ALA A 282 -1.40 36.89 -17.02
N SER A 283 -2.38 37.35 -16.25
CA SER A 283 -2.80 36.73 -14.98
C SER A 283 -3.70 35.51 -15.21
N GLY A 284 -3.87 34.66 -14.20
CA GLY A 284 -4.75 33.50 -14.29
C GLY A 284 -4.45 32.40 -13.27
N PHE A 285 -5.20 31.30 -13.35
CA PHE A 285 -5.02 30.14 -12.48
C PHE A 285 -4.11 29.09 -13.11
N LEU A 286 -3.22 28.49 -12.31
CA LEU A 286 -2.39 27.35 -12.70
C LEU A 286 -2.79 26.12 -11.88
N GLU A 287 -3.27 25.07 -12.54
CA GLU A 287 -3.55 23.81 -11.85
C GLU A 287 -2.26 23.02 -11.59
N ILE A 288 -1.92 22.82 -10.31
CA ILE A 288 -0.75 22.06 -9.86
C ILE A 288 -1.19 20.81 -9.09
N ASN A 289 -0.32 19.78 -9.05
CA ASN A 289 -0.55 18.58 -8.26
C ASN A 289 -0.13 18.76 -6.79
N SER A 290 1.03 19.35 -6.54
CA SER A 290 1.59 19.67 -5.21
C SER A 290 2.67 20.77 -5.34
N PHE A 291 3.05 21.37 -4.20
CA PHE A 291 4.17 22.33 -4.13
C PHE A 291 5.50 21.69 -4.56
N ASP A 292 5.84 20.53 -3.97
CA ASP A 292 7.07 19.79 -4.26
C ASP A 292 7.18 19.43 -5.74
N GLU A 293 6.07 19.05 -6.37
CA GLU A 293 6.06 18.68 -7.79
C GLU A 293 6.28 19.90 -8.70
N PHE A 294 5.57 20.99 -8.44
CA PHE A 294 5.66 22.19 -9.26
C PHE A 294 7.06 22.82 -9.22
N LEU A 295 7.68 22.90 -8.04
CA LEU A 295 9.02 23.45 -7.87
C LEU A 295 10.09 22.57 -8.52
N TYR A 296 9.95 21.24 -8.45
CA TYR A 296 10.84 20.33 -9.16
C TYR A 296 10.70 20.43 -10.68
N ASP A 297 9.48 20.61 -11.19
CA ASP A 297 9.25 20.82 -12.62
C ASP A 297 9.88 22.13 -13.10
N LEU A 298 9.84 23.21 -12.30
CA LEU A 298 10.56 24.46 -12.59
C LEU A 298 12.08 24.28 -12.59
N TYR A 299 12.64 23.64 -11.56
CA TYR A 299 14.06 23.32 -11.45
C TYR A 299 14.57 22.56 -12.68
N ASN A 300 13.87 21.50 -13.09
CA ASN A 300 14.25 20.72 -14.28
C ASN A 300 14.13 21.52 -15.57
N ARG A 301 13.10 22.36 -15.69
CA ARG A 301 12.88 23.17 -16.90
C ARG A 301 13.94 24.24 -17.08
N CYS A 302 14.48 24.76 -15.99
CA CYS A 302 15.61 25.69 -16.02
C CYS A 302 16.96 24.97 -16.25
N ASN A 303 16.95 23.65 -16.45
CA ASN A 303 18.14 22.82 -16.68
C ASN A 303 19.22 22.99 -15.59
N LEU A 304 18.77 23.20 -14.34
CA LEU A 304 19.65 23.33 -13.18
C LEU A 304 20.16 21.96 -12.76
N GLN A 305 21.36 21.92 -12.18
CA GLN A 305 21.96 20.72 -11.62
C GLN A 305 22.57 21.02 -10.27
N ASN A 306 22.02 20.41 -9.21
CA ASN A 306 22.57 20.50 -7.86
C ASN A 306 22.79 19.09 -7.27
N ASN A 307 24.01 18.83 -6.79
CA ASN A 307 24.39 17.54 -6.24
C ASN A 307 23.55 17.11 -5.03
N GLU A 308 23.07 18.04 -4.20
CA GLU A 308 22.24 17.74 -3.02
C GLU A 308 20.80 17.37 -3.40
N ILE A 309 20.36 17.72 -4.61
CA ILE A 309 19.05 17.34 -5.16
C ILE A 309 19.16 16.04 -5.96
N GLU A 310 20.17 15.92 -6.84
CA GLU A 310 20.35 14.74 -7.68
C GLU A 310 20.77 13.49 -6.87
N ASN A 311 21.62 13.66 -5.84
CA ASN A 311 22.13 12.53 -5.05
C ASN A 311 21.23 12.12 -3.87
N ILE A 312 20.02 12.67 -3.72
CA ILE A 312 19.07 12.27 -2.65
C ILE A 312 18.90 10.75 -2.64
N ALA A 313 18.71 10.18 -3.83
CA ALA A 313 18.54 8.74 -3.97
C ALA A 313 19.80 7.99 -3.56
N ASP A 314 20.97 8.37 -4.04
CA ASP A 314 22.23 7.67 -3.74
C ASP A 314 22.59 7.74 -2.25
N ASN A 315 22.40 8.90 -1.62
CA ASN A 315 22.65 9.10 -0.19
C ASN A 315 21.77 8.16 0.65
N LEU A 316 20.48 8.08 0.36
CA LEU A 316 19.55 7.19 1.05
C LEU A 316 19.80 5.70 0.70
N PHE A 317 20.30 5.37 -0.49
CA PHE A 317 20.68 4.00 -0.84
C PHE A 317 21.91 3.53 -0.05
N ARG A 318 22.92 4.39 0.11
CA ARG A 318 24.14 4.11 0.89
C ARG A 318 23.85 3.85 2.38
N GLN A 319 22.73 4.36 2.89
CA GLN A 319 22.27 4.11 4.26
C GLN A 319 21.58 2.74 4.47
N ARG A 320 21.38 1.96 3.40
CA ARG A 320 20.79 0.63 3.52
C ARG A 320 21.69 -0.29 4.33
N LEU A 321 21.16 -0.84 5.43
CA LEU A 321 21.88 -1.81 6.26
C LEU A 321 21.38 -3.23 6.02
N PRO A 322 22.30 -4.23 6.04
CA PRO A 322 21.94 -5.64 6.20
C PRO A 322 21.05 -5.85 7.42
N PHE A 323 20.20 -6.88 7.37
CA PHE A 323 19.57 -7.38 8.58
C PHE A 323 20.65 -8.02 9.46
N ALA A 324 21.00 -7.36 10.57
CA ALA A 324 21.92 -7.91 11.57
C ALA A 324 21.17 -8.90 12.47
N PHE A 325 21.51 -10.18 12.42
CA PHE A 325 20.91 -11.21 13.26
C PHE A 325 21.82 -11.59 14.43
N GLN A 326 21.21 -11.83 15.60
CA GLN A 326 21.87 -12.49 16.70
C GLN A 326 22.10 -13.98 16.38
N GLN A 327 23.13 -14.58 17.01
CA GLN A 327 23.35 -16.02 16.91
C GLN A 327 22.11 -16.77 17.39
N SER A 328 21.81 -17.90 16.75
CA SER A 328 20.66 -18.70 17.11
C SER A 328 20.79 -19.27 18.52
N ILE A 329 19.76 -19.05 19.33
CA ILE A 329 19.73 -19.44 20.74
C ILE A 329 19.40 -20.94 20.85
N PRO A 330 20.14 -21.74 21.64
CA PRO A 330 19.93 -23.19 21.77
C PRO A 330 18.53 -23.61 22.25
N GLU A 331 17.81 -22.73 22.94
CA GLU A 331 16.46 -22.99 23.44
C GLU A 331 15.40 -23.09 22.34
N ILE A 332 15.66 -22.51 21.17
CA ILE A 332 14.77 -22.61 20.00
C ILE A 332 15.21 -23.83 19.18
N PRO A 333 14.38 -24.89 19.08
CA PRO A 333 14.72 -26.05 18.27
C PRO A 333 14.96 -25.64 16.81
N PRO A 334 15.97 -26.23 16.12
CA PRO A 334 16.29 -25.84 14.76
C PRO A 334 15.16 -26.24 13.82
N VAL A 335 14.98 -25.50 12.74
CA VAL A 335 13.95 -25.78 11.72
C VAL A 335 14.61 -26.53 10.58
N LYS A 336 14.12 -27.72 10.26
CA LYS A 336 14.58 -28.44 9.06
C LYS A 336 13.96 -27.80 7.82
N LEU A 337 14.75 -27.52 6.81
CA LEU A 337 14.29 -26.93 5.54
C LEU A 337 14.14 -28.00 4.46
N ASN A 338 13.35 -27.70 3.44
CA ASN A 338 13.21 -28.54 2.24
C ASN A 338 14.33 -28.29 1.20
N ALA A 339 15.50 -27.84 1.64
CA ALA A 339 16.55 -27.29 0.79
C ALA A 339 17.81 -28.15 0.83
N LEU A 340 18.35 -28.47 -0.36
CA LEU A 340 19.67 -29.08 -0.56
C LEU A 340 20.60 -28.03 -1.17
N GLN A 341 21.83 -27.94 -0.67
CA GLN A 341 22.82 -27.03 -1.24
C GLN A 341 23.32 -27.59 -2.58
N VAL A 342 23.46 -26.75 -3.59
CA VAL A 342 24.17 -27.09 -4.83
C VAL A 342 25.65 -26.81 -4.61
N LYS A 343 26.47 -27.87 -4.52
CA LYS A 343 27.92 -27.78 -4.28
C LYS A 343 28.66 -27.30 -5.52
N ARG A 344 28.23 -27.78 -6.69
CA ARG A 344 28.82 -27.43 -7.98
C ARG A 344 27.72 -27.21 -9.00
N TYR A 345 27.86 -26.16 -9.80
CA TYR A 345 27.02 -25.88 -10.95
C TYR A 345 27.89 -25.34 -12.08
N PRO A 346 27.42 -25.37 -13.34
CA PRO A 346 28.17 -24.81 -14.46
C PRO A 346 28.43 -23.30 -14.27
N THR A 347 29.69 -22.88 -14.30
CA THR A 347 30.11 -21.46 -14.22
C THR A 347 30.51 -20.88 -15.56
N ILE A 348 30.61 -21.72 -16.59
CA ILE A 348 30.85 -21.37 -17.99
C ILE A 348 29.74 -21.95 -18.86
N VAL A 349 29.51 -21.34 -20.03
CA VAL A 349 28.51 -21.78 -21.00
C VAL A 349 29.01 -21.52 -22.43
N TYR A 350 28.63 -22.35 -23.39
CA TYR A 350 28.94 -22.09 -24.79
C TYR A 350 28.03 -21.01 -25.37
N SER A 351 28.56 -20.09 -26.16
CA SER A 351 27.81 -19.02 -26.83
C SER A 351 28.21 -18.83 -28.29
N PHE A 352 27.21 -18.66 -29.15
CA PHE A 352 27.41 -18.37 -30.58
C PHE A 352 26.24 -17.57 -31.15
N ASP A 353 26.51 -16.84 -32.23
CA ASP A 353 25.51 -16.11 -33.01
C ASP A 353 24.75 -17.10 -33.91
N THR A 354 23.46 -16.84 -34.13
CA THR A 354 22.59 -17.76 -34.86
C THR A 354 21.58 -17.04 -35.74
N THR A 355 21.07 -17.74 -36.75
CA THR A 355 19.90 -17.31 -37.53
C THR A 355 18.56 -17.61 -36.84
N ILE A 356 18.55 -18.34 -35.71
CA ILE A 356 17.31 -18.74 -35.03
C ILE A 356 16.70 -17.55 -34.28
N GLU A 357 15.48 -17.18 -34.64
CA GLU A 357 14.75 -16.07 -34.00
C GLU A 357 13.64 -16.53 -33.05
N LYS A 358 13.12 -17.76 -33.23
CA LYS A 358 11.93 -18.26 -32.52
C LYS A 358 12.27 -19.39 -31.55
N TRP A 359 11.60 -19.39 -30.39
CA TRP A 359 11.77 -20.43 -29.37
C TRP A 359 11.24 -21.79 -29.80
N GLU A 360 10.26 -21.83 -30.70
CA GLU A 360 9.72 -23.06 -31.28
C GLU A 360 10.77 -23.80 -32.11
N GLU A 361 11.45 -23.08 -33.02
CA GLU A 361 12.53 -23.62 -33.85
C GLU A 361 13.67 -24.16 -32.97
N LEU A 362 14.08 -23.41 -31.94
CA LEU A 362 15.09 -23.90 -30.99
C LEU A 362 14.63 -25.22 -30.32
N ARG A 363 13.37 -25.33 -29.91
CA ARG A 363 12.87 -26.56 -29.24
C ARG A 363 12.84 -27.76 -30.17
N GLU A 364 12.50 -27.56 -31.44
CA GLU A 364 12.53 -28.63 -32.46
C GLU A 364 13.97 -29.12 -32.67
N ILE A 365 14.93 -28.20 -32.78
CA ILE A 365 16.35 -28.53 -32.91
C ILE A 365 16.83 -29.36 -31.73
N LEU A 366 16.42 -29.03 -30.50
CA LEU A 366 16.88 -29.72 -29.28
C LEU A 366 16.15 -31.05 -29.02
N GLN A 367 15.07 -31.36 -29.74
CA GLN A 367 14.22 -32.52 -29.44
C GLN A 367 14.99 -33.84 -29.58
N GLY A 368 15.02 -34.62 -28.50
CA GLY A 368 15.69 -35.92 -28.47
C GLY A 368 17.23 -35.88 -28.41
N LYS A 369 17.83 -34.68 -28.30
CA LYS A 369 19.30 -34.50 -28.26
C LYS A 369 19.80 -34.27 -26.83
N ASN A 370 21.07 -34.60 -26.58
CA ASN A 370 21.75 -34.38 -25.29
C ASN A 370 22.31 -32.95 -25.17
N ILE A 371 21.48 -31.97 -25.52
CA ILE A 371 21.86 -30.55 -25.55
C ILE A 371 20.76 -29.76 -24.84
N VAL A 372 21.18 -28.83 -23.98
CA VAL A 372 20.30 -27.83 -23.38
C VAL A 372 20.74 -26.48 -23.89
N ALA A 373 19.82 -25.69 -24.42
CA ALA A 373 20.15 -24.36 -24.92
C ALA A 373 19.01 -23.35 -24.73
N ALA A 374 19.36 -22.07 -24.75
CA ALA A 374 18.43 -20.95 -24.63
C ALA A 374 18.82 -19.79 -25.54
N LEU A 375 17.83 -19.07 -26.05
CA LEU A 375 18.03 -17.84 -26.81
C LEU A 375 18.09 -16.63 -25.88
N PHE A 376 19.14 -15.82 -25.99
CA PHE A 376 19.26 -14.57 -25.25
C PHE A 376 20.08 -13.55 -26.05
N LYS A 377 19.54 -12.33 -26.20
CA LYS A 377 20.18 -11.22 -26.96
C LYS A 377 20.69 -11.64 -28.36
N LYS A 378 19.85 -12.36 -29.13
CA LYS A 378 20.16 -12.88 -30.48
C LYS A 378 21.32 -13.89 -30.54
N LYS A 379 21.72 -14.46 -29.41
CA LYS A 379 22.70 -15.55 -29.33
C LYS A 379 22.05 -16.80 -28.76
N VAL A 380 22.64 -17.94 -29.07
CA VAL A 380 22.35 -19.20 -28.37
C VAL A 380 23.38 -19.37 -27.26
N PHE A 381 22.89 -19.74 -26.08
CA PHE A 381 23.70 -20.23 -24.97
C PHE A 381 23.40 -21.71 -24.81
N ALA A 382 24.42 -22.57 -24.75
CA ALA A 382 24.25 -24.02 -24.77
C ALA A 382 25.16 -24.78 -23.80
N PHE A 383 24.63 -25.89 -23.30
CA PHE A 383 25.33 -26.95 -22.59
C PHE A 383 25.21 -28.24 -23.39
N GLY A 384 26.31 -28.98 -23.50
CA GLY A 384 26.41 -30.22 -24.26
C GLY A 384 27.81 -30.37 -24.86
N MET A 385 28.08 -31.48 -25.53
CA MET A 385 29.35 -31.66 -26.23
C MET A 385 29.40 -30.74 -27.46
N ILE A 386 30.53 -30.08 -27.71
CA ILE A 386 30.70 -29.17 -28.86
C ILE A 386 30.37 -29.87 -30.19
N ALA A 387 30.76 -31.14 -30.34
CA ALA A 387 30.47 -31.93 -31.53
C ALA A 387 28.94 -32.10 -31.76
N ASP A 388 28.19 -32.36 -30.70
CA ASP A 388 26.73 -32.49 -30.76
C ASP A 388 26.08 -31.14 -31.05
N ILE A 389 26.57 -30.05 -30.47
CA ILE A 389 26.09 -28.69 -30.76
C ILE A 389 26.30 -28.35 -32.24
N ARG A 390 27.51 -28.57 -32.78
CA ARG A 390 27.79 -28.33 -34.21
C ARG A 390 26.89 -29.16 -35.11
N LYS A 391 26.69 -30.44 -34.79
CA LYS A 391 25.80 -31.33 -35.54
C LYS A 391 24.34 -30.91 -35.45
N ALA A 392 23.89 -30.44 -34.28
CA ALA A 392 22.50 -30.12 -34.03
C ALA A 392 22.07 -28.81 -34.69
N PHE A 393 22.93 -27.79 -34.65
CA PHE A 393 22.65 -26.45 -35.16
C PHE A 393 23.14 -26.25 -36.60
N GLY A 394 24.19 -26.97 -37.05
CA GLY A 394 24.62 -26.98 -38.44
C GLY A 394 24.88 -25.58 -39.02
N ASP A 395 24.23 -25.29 -40.14
CA ASP A 395 24.25 -24.02 -40.86
C ASP A 395 23.61 -22.85 -40.10
N LYS A 396 22.90 -23.12 -38.99
CA LYS A 396 22.31 -22.09 -38.12
C LYS A 396 23.33 -21.40 -37.22
N ILE A 397 24.57 -21.88 -37.17
CA ILE A 397 25.68 -21.24 -36.43
C ILE A 397 26.36 -20.24 -37.36
N THR A 398 26.36 -18.95 -37.00
CA THR A 398 26.94 -17.89 -37.85
C THR A 398 28.24 -17.28 -37.28
N SER A 399 28.74 -17.80 -36.17
CA SER A 399 30.00 -17.38 -35.55
C SER A 399 30.75 -18.59 -34.98
N GLU A 400 31.99 -18.39 -34.52
CA GLU A 400 32.65 -19.38 -33.69
C GLU A 400 31.88 -19.64 -32.38
N ILE A 401 31.99 -20.87 -31.86
CA ILE A 401 31.44 -21.25 -30.56
C ILE A 401 32.44 -20.85 -29.48
N ASN A 402 32.08 -19.86 -28.68
CA ASN A 402 32.92 -19.31 -27.62
C ASN A 402 32.53 -19.87 -26.25
N VAL A 403 33.51 -20.00 -25.35
CA VAL A 403 33.26 -20.24 -23.92
C VAL A 403 33.06 -18.89 -23.24
N VAL A 404 31.96 -18.74 -22.50
CA VAL A 404 31.61 -17.49 -21.82
C VAL A 404 31.38 -17.76 -20.34
N ASP A 405 31.98 -16.94 -19.48
CA ASP A 405 31.71 -16.97 -18.05
C ASP A 405 30.27 -16.55 -17.74
N VAL A 406 29.65 -17.22 -16.77
CA VAL A 406 28.30 -16.90 -16.33
C VAL A 406 28.32 -15.60 -15.54
N ASP A 407 27.65 -14.57 -16.09
CA ASP A 407 27.50 -13.28 -15.41
C ASP A 407 26.68 -13.46 -14.12
N SER A 408 27.21 -12.94 -13.01
CA SER A 408 26.54 -12.87 -11.71
C SER A 408 25.10 -12.30 -11.79
N LYS A 409 24.82 -11.41 -12.75
CA LYS A 409 23.49 -10.84 -13.00
C LYS A 409 22.48 -11.88 -13.49
N TRP A 410 22.93 -12.93 -14.19
CA TRP A 410 22.07 -14.02 -14.67
C TRP A 410 21.62 -14.91 -13.51
N LEU A 411 22.48 -15.11 -12.51
CA LEU A 411 22.24 -15.93 -11.33
C LEU A 411 21.15 -15.33 -10.42
N ARG A 412 21.10 -13.99 -10.33
CA ARG A 412 20.18 -13.26 -9.43
C ARG A 412 18.77 -13.10 -9.97
N ARG A 413 18.51 -13.38 -11.25
CA ARG A 413 17.17 -13.28 -11.85
C ARG A 413 16.37 -14.56 -11.62
N GLU A 414 15.28 -14.45 -10.86
CA GLU A 414 14.27 -15.51 -10.79
C GLU A 414 13.74 -15.82 -12.19
N ASP A 415 13.69 -17.11 -12.55
CA ASP A 415 13.23 -17.61 -13.84
C ASP A 415 13.99 -17.02 -15.07
N GLY A 416 15.25 -16.59 -14.90
CA GLY A 416 16.13 -16.19 -16.01
C GLY A 416 16.47 -17.34 -16.97
N PHE A 417 16.96 -17.01 -18.17
CA PHE A 417 17.30 -18.02 -19.20
C PHE A 417 18.32 -19.05 -18.69
N PHE A 418 19.33 -18.60 -17.95
CA PHE A 418 20.37 -19.45 -17.38
C PHE A 418 19.81 -20.43 -16.34
N THR A 419 19.05 -19.93 -15.36
CA THR A 419 18.34 -20.77 -14.39
C THR A 419 17.38 -21.75 -15.08
N GLY A 420 16.75 -21.33 -16.19
CA GLY A 420 15.97 -22.20 -17.07
C GLY A 420 16.77 -23.38 -17.61
N MET A 421 17.97 -23.14 -18.15
CA MET A 421 18.86 -24.20 -18.61
C MET A 421 19.28 -25.15 -17.47
N LEU A 422 19.52 -24.64 -16.26
CA LEU A 422 19.81 -25.51 -15.10
C LEU A 422 18.63 -26.44 -14.78
N TYR A 423 17.38 -25.94 -14.85
CA TYR A 423 16.20 -26.80 -14.72
C TYR A 423 16.16 -27.87 -15.81
N ASP A 424 16.53 -27.54 -17.04
CA ASP A 424 16.53 -28.49 -18.15
C ASP A 424 17.59 -29.60 -17.98
N ILE A 425 18.78 -29.30 -17.43
CA ILE A 425 19.79 -30.31 -17.07
C ILE A 425 19.24 -31.29 -16.02
N ILE A 426 18.62 -30.75 -14.96
CA ILE A 426 18.00 -31.56 -13.90
C ILE A 426 16.88 -32.41 -14.48
N ALA A 427 15.99 -31.80 -15.28
CA ALA A 427 14.87 -32.48 -15.91
C ALA A 427 15.32 -33.62 -16.83
N PHE A 428 16.36 -33.39 -17.64
CA PHE A 428 16.95 -34.38 -18.52
C PHE A 428 17.39 -35.62 -17.74
N THR A 429 18.12 -35.43 -16.64
CA THR A 429 18.61 -36.53 -15.79
C THR A 429 17.45 -37.26 -15.08
N LEU A 430 16.49 -36.53 -14.51
CA LEU A 430 15.34 -37.14 -13.82
C LEU A 430 14.46 -37.97 -14.76
N ILE A 431 14.30 -37.53 -16.01
CA ILE A 431 13.50 -38.26 -17.01
C ILE A 431 14.28 -39.48 -17.51
N ASN A 432 15.50 -39.27 -18.01
CA ASN A 432 16.23 -40.30 -18.75
C ASN A 432 16.92 -41.32 -17.85
N LYS A 433 17.46 -40.90 -16.69
CA LYS A 433 18.16 -41.80 -15.75
C LYS A 433 17.28 -42.28 -14.60
N CYS A 434 16.40 -41.42 -14.07
CA CYS A 434 15.58 -41.79 -12.92
C CYS A 434 14.21 -42.37 -13.31
N GLY A 435 13.85 -42.40 -14.60
CA GLY A 435 12.60 -42.96 -15.10
C GLY A 435 11.35 -42.16 -14.69
N MET A 436 11.51 -40.89 -14.35
CA MET A 436 10.40 -40.02 -13.99
C MET A 436 9.72 -39.44 -15.22
N LYS A 437 8.44 -39.08 -15.09
CA LYS A 437 7.72 -38.29 -16.08
C LYS A 437 7.55 -36.87 -15.58
N SER A 438 7.53 -35.90 -16.50
CA SER A 438 7.32 -34.48 -16.15
C SER A 438 5.96 -33.98 -16.63
N VAL A 439 5.40 -33.00 -15.90
CA VAL A 439 4.15 -32.33 -16.28
C VAL A 439 4.36 -30.81 -16.33
N GLY A 440 3.69 -30.18 -17.29
CA GLY A 440 3.70 -28.73 -17.49
C GLY A 440 4.85 -28.24 -18.37
N ARG A 441 4.67 -27.05 -18.95
CA ARG A 441 5.60 -26.49 -19.95
C ARG A 441 7.02 -26.23 -19.41
N ARG A 442 7.17 -25.98 -18.11
CA ARG A 442 8.46 -25.62 -17.48
C ARG A 442 9.24 -26.82 -16.93
N LYS A 443 8.75 -28.06 -17.10
CA LYS A 443 9.36 -29.30 -16.60
C LYS A 443 9.86 -29.21 -15.13
N ARG A 444 9.01 -28.73 -14.22
CA ARG A 444 9.35 -28.58 -12.78
C ARG A 444 8.72 -29.62 -11.87
N ILE A 445 7.69 -30.32 -12.35
CA ILE A 445 6.94 -31.30 -11.56
C ILE A 445 7.21 -32.67 -12.17
N PHE A 446 7.71 -33.58 -11.36
CA PHE A 446 8.10 -34.93 -11.75
C PHE A 446 7.33 -35.96 -10.96
N TYR A 447 6.90 -37.03 -11.60
CA TYR A 447 6.14 -38.11 -10.95
C TYR A 447 6.61 -39.48 -11.43
N LEU A 448 6.36 -40.49 -10.59
CA LEU A 448 6.62 -41.89 -10.92
C LEU A 448 5.32 -42.56 -11.37
N GLN A 449 5.31 -43.15 -12.57
CA GLN A 449 4.08 -43.70 -13.13
C GLN A 449 3.53 -44.91 -12.35
N ASN A 450 4.41 -45.64 -11.66
CA ASN A 450 4.05 -46.78 -10.81
C ASN A 450 3.63 -46.38 -9.39
N LYS A 451 3.86 -45.14 -8.93
CA LYS A 451 3.44 -44.66 -7.60
C LYS A 451 2.09 -43.93 -7.64
N LYS A 452 1.02 -44.70 -7.87
CA LYS A 452 -0.37 -44.20 -7.80
C LYS A 452 -0.83 -44.07 -6.35
N ILE A 453 -1.64 -43.04 -6.09
CA ILE A 453 -2.34 -42.84 -4.82
C ILE A 453 -3.78 -43.32 -5.01
N ASN A 454 -4.19 -44.29 -4.19
CA ASN A 454 -5.57 -44.78 -4.19
C ASN A 454 -6.42 -43.82 -3.36
N VAL A 455 -7.40 -43.18 -4.00
CA VAL A 455 -8.32 -42.24 -3.36
C VAL A 455 -9.76 -42.67 -3.60
N PHE A 456 -10.53 -42.76 -2.52
CA PHE A 456 -11.95 -43.13 -2.57
C PHE A 456 -12.77 -42.08 -3.35
N ASN A 457 -13.73 -42.54 -4.16
CA ASN A 457 -14.59 -41.71 -5.01
C ASN A 457 -13.84 -40.80 -6.00
N LEU A 458 -12.69 -41.24 -6.52
CA LEU A 458 -12.04 -40.58 -7.64
C LEU A 458 -12.72 -41.03 -8.96
N PRO A 459 -13.11 -40.11 -9.87
CA PRO A 459 -13.62 -40.50 -11.18
C PRO A 459 -12.62 -41.40 -11.93
N GLY A 460 -13.11 -42.46 -12.59
CA GLY A 460 -12.23 -43.47 -13.22
C GLY A 460 -11.33 -42.96 -14.34
N TYR A 461 -11.64 -41.79 -14.91
CA TYR A 461 -10.79 -41.11 -15.89
C TYR A 461 -9.68 -40.25 -15.26
N LEU A 462 -9.65 -40.11 -13.93
CA LEU A 462 -8.60 -39.42 -13.19
C LEU A 462 -7.69 -40.42 -12.49
N SER A 463 -6.40 -40.10 -12.44
CA SER A 463 -5.43 -40.82 -11.62
C SER A 463 -4.54 -39.84 -10.88
N ILE A 464 -4.18 -40.19 -9.64
CA ILE A 464 -3.34 -39.37 -8.78
C ILE A 464 -2.01 -40.08 -8.59
N HIS A 465 -0.92 -39.35 -8.76
CA HIS A 465 0.44 -39.87 -8.60
C HIS A 465 1.22 -39.03 -7.58
N GLU A 466 2.00 -39.71 -6.76
CA GLU A 466 3.02 -39.03 -5.93
C GLU A 466 4.03 -38.34 -6.82
N SER A 467 4.37 -37.10 -6.48
CA SER A 467 5.20 -36.25 -7.31
C SER A 467 6.10 -35.34 -6.48
N LEU A 468 7.10 -34.80 -7.17
CA LEU A 468 8.10 -33.89 -6.65
C LEU A 468 8.15 -32.67 -7.55
N GLU A 469 7.81 -31.50 -7.01
CA GLU A 469 8.16 -30.23 -7.63
C GLU A 469 9.57 -29.84 -7.19
N ILE A 470 10.39 -29.36 -8.13
CA ILE A 470 11.72 -28.82 -7.86
C ILE A 470 11.75 -27.32 -8.10
N ARG A 471 12.46 -26.60 -7.24
CA ARG A 471 12.71 -25.16 -7.39
C ARG A 471 14.18 -24.85 -7.08
N LEU A 472 14.77 -23.96 -7.86
CA LEU A 472 16.09 -23.39 -7.64
C LEU A 472 15.93 -22.00 -7.06
N ASP A 473 16.68 -21.71 -6.00
CA ASP A 473 16.82 -20.36 -5.43
C ASP A 473 18.30 -20.02 -5.26
N PHE A 474 18.73 -18.82 -5.66
CA PHE A 474 20.12 -18.39 -5.57
C PHE A 474 20.30 -17.43 -4.38
N ARG A 475 21.13 -17.81 -3.40
CA ARG A 475 21.36 -17.08 -2.15
C ARG A 475 22.80 -17.27 -1.68
N LYS A 476 23.46 -16.21 -1.19
CA LYS A 476 24.86 -16.24 -0.72
C LYS A 476 25.79 -16.98 -1.71
N ASP A 477 25.73 -16.57 -2.97
CA ASP A 477 26.56 -17.07 -4.08
C ASP A 477 26.48 -18.58 -4.37
N CYS A 478 25.44 -19.26 -3.88
CA CYS A 478 25.15 -20.65 -4.21
C CYS A 478 23.67 -20.86 -4.58
N PHE A 479 23.41 -21.91 -5.35
CA PHE A 479 22.05 -22.38 -5.62
C PHE A 479 21.58 -23.33 -4.52
N TRP A 480 20.29 -23.28 -4.26
CA TRP A 480 19.56 -24.19 -3.38
C TRP A 480 18.53 -24.93 -4.21
N LEU A 481 18.59 -26.26 -4.21
CA LEU A 481 17.54 -27.09 -4.78
C LEU A 481 16.50 -27.39 -3.71
N LEU A 482 15.33 -26.78 -3.86
CA LEU A 482 14.18 -26.93 -2.99
C LEU A 482 13.31 -28.08 -3.49
N LEU A 483 13.10 -29.06 -2.64
CA LEU A 483 12.26 -30.22 -2.89
C LEU A 483 10.85 -29.95 -2.36
N LEU A 484 9.84 -30.04 -3.20
CA LEU A 484 8.44 -29.79 -2.86
C LEU A 484 7.62 -31.05 -3.15
N PRO A 485 7.49 -31.97 -2.17
CA PRO A 485 6.62 -33.13 -2.32
C PRO A 485 5.17 -32.69 -2.57
N THR A 486 4.61 -33.11 -3.70
CA THR A 486 3.28 -32.72 -4.16
C THR A 486 2.57 -33.91 -4.80
N ILE A 487 1.42 -33.68 -5.40
CA ILE A 487 0.72 -34.69 -6.21
C ILE A 487 0.39 -34.13 -7.59
N VAL A 488 0.33 -35.01 -8.58
CA VAL A 488 -0.18 -34.68 -9.90
C VAL A 488 -1.46 -35.45 -10.18
N VAL A 489 -2.46 -34.77 -10.75
CA VAL A 489 -3.73 -35.35 -11.17
C VAL A 489 -3.72 -35.43 -12.68
N LEU A 490 -3.65 -36.66 -13.20
CA LEU A 490 -3.71 -36.95 -14.63
C LEU A 490 -5.15 -37.26 -15.03
N ASP A 491 -5.50 -36.86 -16.24
CA ASP A 491 -6.82 -37.05 -16.83
C ASP A 491 -6.64 -37.76 -18.16
N SER A 492 -7.30 -38.91 -18.30
CA SER A 492 -7.18 -39.75 -19.49
C SER A 492 -8.06 -39.28 -20.65
N ARG A 493 -8.96 -38.32 -20.42
CA ARG A 493 -9.81 -37.76 -21.48
C ARG A 493 -9.01 -36.86 -22.40
N ASP A 494 -9.39 -36.85 -23.68
CA ASP A 494 -8.73 -36.04 -24.70
C ASP A 494 -9.07 -34.55 -24.55
N SER A 495 -8.14 -33.80 -23.95
CA SER A 495 -8.29 -32.37 -23.70
C SER A 495 -8.40 -31.51 -24.96
N SER A 496 -8.03 -32.02 -26.14
CA SER A 496 -8.16 -31.29 -27.41
C SER A 496 -9.62 -31.09 -27.80
N LYS A 497 -10.49 -32.03 -27.42
CA LYS A 497 -11.94 -32.03 -27.68
C LYS A 497 -12.74 -31.14 -26.74
N PHE A 498 -12.10 -30.62 -25.68
CA PHE A 498 -12.77 -29.76 -24.72
C PHE A 498 -12.89 -28.32 -25.24
N SER A 499 -14.10 -27.77 -25.09
CA SER A 499 -14.33 -26.33 -25.18
C SER A 499 -13.50 -25.56 -24.14
N THR A 500 -13.36 -24.25 -24.34
CA THR A 500 -12.64 -23.37 -23.39
C THR A 500 -13.22 -23.44 -21.98
N MET A 501 -14.55 -23.56 -21.85
CA MET A 501 -15.23 -23.66 -20.56
C MET A 501 -14.90 -24.98 -19.86
N GLU A 502 -14.94 -26.10 -20.58
CA GLU A 502 -14.61 -27.43 -20.04
C GLU A 502 -13.14 -27.51 -19.61
N LYS A 503 -12.21 -26.92 -20.38
CA LYS A 503 -10.79 -26.82 -19.98
C LYS A 503 -10.63 -26.06 -18.66
N LYS A 504 -11.41 -24.98 -18.46
CA LYS A 504 -11.39 -24.20 -17.22
C LYS A 504 -11.96 -25.00 -16.05
N GLN A 505 -13.09 -25.70 -16.26
CA GLN A 505 -13.75 -26.51 -15.25
C GLN A 505 -12.87 -27.70 -14.79
N THR A 506 -12.30 -28.43 -15.74
CA THR A 506 -11.36 -29.55 -15.45
C THR A 506 -10.12 -29.07 -14.69
N ARG A 507 -9.57 -27.90 -15.04
CA ARG A 507 -8.47 -27.30 -14.25
C ARG A 507 -8.87 -27.02 -12.81
N PHE A 508 -10.07 -26.46 -12.58
CA PHE A 508 -10.57 -26.21 -11.22
C PHE A 508 -10.81 -27.50 -10.44
N GLU A 509 -11.37 -28.53 -11.08
CA GLU A 509 -11.57 -29.84 -10.48
C GLU A 509 -10.24 -30.46 -10.03
N ARG A 510 -9.23 -30.49 -10.91
CA ARG A 510 -7.89 -30.98 -10.58
C ARG A 510 -7.27 -30.19 -9.43
N GLN A 511 -7.35 -28.86 -9.46
CA GLN A 511 -6.83 -28.03 -8.36
C GLN A 511 -7.54 -28.31 -7.03
N ARG A 512 -8.85 -28.55 -7.05
CA ARG A 512 -9.63 -28.90 -5.86
C ARG A 512 -9.16 -30.23 -5.27
N ILE A 513 -8.91 -31.24 -6.11
CA ILE A 513 -8.38 -32.54 -5.69
C ILE A 513 -6.97 -32.37 -5.09
N ILE A 514 -6.08 -31.63 -5.78
CA ILE A 514 -4.73 -31.33 -5.28
C ILE A 514 -4.80 -30.70 -3.89
N ASN A 515 -5.59 -29.64 -3.73
CA ASN A 515 -5.74 -28.94 -2.45
C ASN A 515 -6.28 -29.87 -1.35
N ARG A 516 -7.24 -30.74 -1.68
CA ARG A 516 -7.82 -31.70 -0.73
C ARG A 516 -6.78 -32.68 -0.21
N GLU A 517 -5.97 -33.28 -1.07
CA GLU A 517 -4.97 -34.27 -0.64
C GLU A 517 -3.76 -33.61 0.05
N ILE A 518 -3.25 -32.50 -0.50
CA ILE A 518 -2.12 -31.78 0.11
C ILE A 518 -2.48 -31.22 1.49
N SER A 519 -3.73 -30.80 1.70
CA SER A 519 -4.18 -30.28 3.01
C SER A 519 -4.13 -31.27 4.17
N LYS A 520 -3.99 -32.57 3.86
CA LYS A 520 -3.87 -33.66 4.85
C LYS A 520 -2.42 -33.94 5.25
N ARG A 521 -1.44 -33.36 4.56
CA ARG A 521 -0.02 -33.60 4.83
C ARG A 521 0.47 -32.66 5.93
N PHE A 522 0.40 -33.11 7.19
CA PHE A 522 0.92 -32.36 8.32
C PHE A 522 2.44 -32.48 8.41
N ASN A 523 3.02 -31.89 9.46
CA ASN A 523 4.47 -31.67 9.56
C ASN A 523 5.28 -32.98 9.47
N SER A 524 4.80 -34.06 10.10
CA SER A 524 5.44 -35.38 10.06
C SER A 524 5.31 -36.05 8.70
N GLU A 525 4.15 -35.99 8.04
CA GLU A 525 3.98 -36.57 6.70
C GLU A 525 4.82 -35.85 5.66
N VAL A 526 4.88 -34.51 5.69
CA VAL A 526 5.74 -33.76 4.77
C VAL A 526 7.21 -34.12 4.99
N ASN A 527 7.67 -34.23 6.23
CA ASN A 527 9.03 -34.65 6.54
C ASN A 527 9.32 -36.07 5.99
N LYS A 528 8.38 -37.01 6.17
CA LYS A 528 8.48 -38.37 5.64
C LYS A 528 8.62 -38.36 4.12
N HIS A 529 7.79 -37.59 3.41
CA HIS A 529 7.88 -37.48 1.96
C HIS A 529 9.19 -36.85 1.48
N LEU A 530 9.72 -35.83 2.19
CA LEU A 530 11.02 -35.24 1.89
C LEU A 530 12.14 -36.28 2.00
N GLU A 531 12.17 -37.05 3.10
CA GLU A 531 13.17 -38.12 3.28
C GLU A 531 13.05 -39.21 2.21
N GLN A 532 11.82 -39.59 1.85
CA GLN A 532 11.60 -40.58 0.79
C GLN A 532 12.10 -40.10 -0.58
N TRP A 533 11.90 -38.83 -0.93
CA TRP A 533 12.38 -38.28 -2.18
C TRP A 533 13.90 -38.12 -2.19
N LEU A 534 14.50 -37.66 -1.08
CA LEU A 534 15.96 -37.60 -0.96
C LEU A 534 16.58 -39.00 -1.07
N LYS A 535 16.02 -39.99 -0.38
CA LYS A 535 16.45 -41.39 -0.51
C LYS A 535 16.34 -41.90 -1.94
N PHE A 536 15.20 -41.66 -2.61
CA PHE A 536 15.03 -42.02 -4.02
C PHE A 536 16.11 -41.41 -4.92
N LEU A 537 16.46 -40.14 -4.72
CA LEU A 537 17.52 -39.49 -5.47
C LEU A 537 18.88 -40.14 -5.19
N LYS A 538 19.23 -40.44 -3.94
CA LYS A 538 20.46 -41.15 -3.58
C LYS A 538 20.53 -42.53 -4.20
N ASP A 539 19.44 -43.30 -4.14
CA ASP A 539 19.40 -44.67 -4.67
C ASP A 539 19.59 -44.69 -6.21
N LYS A 540 19.17 -43.61 -6.90
CA LYS A 540 19.32 -43.48 -8.36
C LYS A 540 20.58 -42.74 -8.80
N LEU A 541 21.10 -41.84 -7.97
CA LEU A 541 22.19 -40.91 -8.24
C LEU A 541 23.07 -40.83 -6.99
N ASN A 542 24.10 -41.67 -6.89
CA ASN A 542 25.09 -41.62 -5.80
C ASN A 542 26.52 -41.44 -6.35
N PRO A 543 27.19 -40.29 -6.17
CA PRO A 543 26.68 -39.04 -5.57
C PRO A 543 25.53 -38.41 -6.39
N ILE A 544 24.76 -37.49 -5.78
CA ILE A 544 23.59 -36.87 -6.43
C ILE A 544 24.08 -35.83 -7.45
N VAL A 545 24.33 -36.29 -8.68
CA VAL A 545 24.84 -35.49 -9.80
C VAL A 545 23.85 -35.51 -10.96
N PHE A 546 23.61 -34.35 -11.56
CA PHE A 546 22.86 -34.19 -12.80
C PHE A 546 23.82 -33.80 -13.94
N PRO A 547 24.29 -34.78 -14.74
CA PRO A 547 25.27 -34.54 -15.79
C PRO A 547 24.64 -34.24 -17.15
N LEU A 548 25.32 -33.39 -17.93
CA LEU A 548 25.07 -33.17 -19.35
C LEU A 548 26.40 -32.91 -20.08
N GLY A 549 26.98 -33.96 -20.65
CA GLY A 549 28.34 -33.91 -21.20
C GLY A 549 29.36 -33.66 -20.08
N GLU A 550 30.15 -32.59 -20.21
CA GLU A 550 31.11 -32.14 -19.19
C GLU A 550 30.49 -31.24 -18.09
N PHE A 551 29.26 -30.79 -18.29
CA PHE A 551 28.57 -29.88 -17.37
C PHE A 551 27.78 -30.67 -16.32
N ASN A 552 28.02 -30.37 -15.05
CA ASN A 552 27.41 -31.10 -13.93
C ASN A 552 26.81 -30.16 -12.91
N ILE A 553 25.63 -30.54 -12.38
CA ILE A 553 25.06 -29.96 -11.16
C ILE A 553 25.17 -31.02 -10.06
N GLU A 554 25.92 -30.72 -9.00
CA GLU A 554 26.14 -31.62 -7.87
C GLU A 554 25.44 -31.08 -6.62
N LEU A 555 24.65 -31.93 -5.97
CA LEU A 555 23.96 -31.58 -4.73
C LEU A 555 24.64 -32.14 -3.49
N ASP A 556 24.42 -31.46 -2.37
CA ASP A 556 24.55 -32.09 -1.06
C ASP A 556 23.53 -33.21 -0.88
N ASP A 557 23.90 -34.21 -0.08
CA ASP A 557 23.08 -35.37 0.20
C ASP A 557 22.24 -35.18 1.49
N LYS A 558 22.23 -33.97 2.08
CA LYS A 558 21.50 -33.63 3.30
C LYS A 558 20.75 -32.32 3.22
N PHE A 559 19.61 -32.28 3.90
CA PHE A 559 18.81 -31.07 4.05
C PHE A 559 19.49 -30.04 4.96
N ALA A 560 19.33 -28.76 4.63
CA ALA A 560 19.73 -27.66 5.49
C ALA A 560 18.79 -27.47 6.68
N TYR A 561 19.32 -26.87 7.74
CA TYR A 561 18.59 -26.47 8.93
C TYR A 561 18.72 -24.95 9.14
N GLY A 562 17.76 -24.35 9.80
CA GLY A 562 17.88 -23.01 10.39
C GLY A 562 17.99 -23.12 11.90
N GLY A 563 18.90 -22.39 12.54
CA GLY A 563 19.09 -22.41 13.99
C GLY A 563 20.51 -22.79 14.41
N TYR A 564 20.66 -23.20 15.67
CA TYR A 564 21.96 -23.58 16.22
C TYR A 564 22.52 -24.84 15.55
N LYS A 565 23.85 -24.90 15.43
CA LYS A 565 24.56 -26.05 14.87
C LYS A 565 24.58 -27.19 15.87
N PHE A 566 24.00 -28.33 15.51
CA PHE A 566 24.00 -29.55 16.33
C PHE A 566 24.83 -30.70 15.73
N ASN A 567 25.34 -30.53 14.52
CA ASN A 567 26.28 -31.45 13.88
C ASN A 567 27.09 -30.71 12.78
N ASP A 568 28.15 -31.31 12.28
CA ASP A 568 28.99 -30.74 11.21
C ASP A 568 28.61 -31.18 9.79
N LYS A 569 27.63 -32.08 9.67
CA LYS A 569 27.28 -32.71 8.39
C LYS A 569 26.20 -31.95 7.62
N ASN A 570 25.38 -31.17 8.29
CA ASN A 570 24.32 -30.36 7.68
C ASN A 570 24.78 -28.91 7.54
N TYR A 571 24.22 -28.21 6.55
CA TYR A 571 24.33 -26.75 6.48
C TYR A 571 23.34 -26.08 7.44
N PHE A 572 23.76 -24.99 8.08
CA PHE A 572 22.96 -24.24 9.05
C PHE A 572 22.82 -22.76 8.67
N PHE A 573 21.60 -22.34 8.39
CA PHE A 573 21.22 -20.94 8.32
C PHE A 573 21.14 -20.35 9.74
N GLN A 574 21.76 -19.19 9.93
CA GLN A 574 21.70 -18.44 11.19
C GLN A 574 20.47 -17.53 11.24
N GLY A 575 20.28 -16.83 12.36
CA GLY A 575 19.21 -15.85 12.51
C GLY A 575 17.81 -16.45 12.64
N LEU A 576 17.70 -17.68 13.17
CA LEU A 576 16.42 -18.24 13.58
C LEU A 576 15.90 -17.51 14.82
N LEU A 577 14.69 -16.97 14.72
CA LEU A 577 14.03 -16.26 15.82
C LEU A 577 12.57 -16.65 15.90
N ASN A 578 12.01 -16.51 17.09
CA ASN A 578 10.59 -16.66 17.33
C ASN A 578 10.08 -15.40 18.05
N LYS A 579 9.05 -14.75 17.51
CA LYS A 579 8.41 -13.58 18.12
C LYS A 579 7.07 -13.97 18.73
N SER A 580 6.78 -13.39 19.89
CA SER A 580 5.49 -13.54 20.57
C SER A 580 4.36 -13.03 19.67
N GLU A 581 3.17 -13.61 19.85
CA GLU A 581 1.98 -13.16 19.14
C GLU A 581 1.65 -11.70 19.52
N PRO A 582 1.37 -10.81 18.56
CA PRO A 582 1.05 -9.42 18.85
C PRO A 582 -0.20 -9.22 19.70
N LEU A 583 -0.14 -8.22 20.58
CA LEU A 583 -1.27 -7.72 21.35
C LEU A 583 -2.05 -6.66 20.57
N ILE A 584 -3.36 -6.68 20.74
CA ILE A 584 -4.29 -5.64 20.31
C ILE A 584 -4.91 -4.97 21.53
N SER A 585 -5.08 -3.65 21.46
CA SER A 585 -5.64 -2.80 22.52
C SER A 585 -7.10 -2.47 22.24
N PHE A 586 -7.87 -2.41 23.32
CA PHE A 586 -9.29 -2.05 23.37
C PHE A 586 -9.54 -0.79 24.20
N HIS A 587 -8.49 -0.07 24.60
CA HIS A 587 -8.61 1.18 25.33
C HIS A 587 -7.55 2.20 24.88
N VAL A 588 -7.92 3.48 24.88
CA VAL A 588 -7.05 4.57 24.41
C VAL A 588 -5.83 4.81 25.33
N LEU A 589 -6.02 4.79 26.65
CA LEU A 589 -4.96 5.04 27.64
C LEU A 589 -4.51 3.81 28.45
N ASP A 590 -5.44 3.02 28.99
CA ASP A 590 -5.13 1.88 29.87
C ASP A 590 -4.60 0.65 29.10
N THR A 591 -3.37 0.26 29.41
CA THR A 591 -2.68 -0.88 28.78
C THR A 591 -3.16 -2.25 29.26
N ASN A 592 -3.96 -2.33 30.32
CA ASN A 592 -4.52 -3.60 30.81
C ASN A 592 -5.62 -4.16 29.91
N TYR A 593 -6.21 -3.32 29.05
CA TYR A 593 -7.26 -3.70 28.11
C TYR A 593 -6.66 -4.22 26.79
N GLN A 594 -5.87 -5.28 26.90
CA GLN A 594 -5.17 -5.91 25.79
C GLN A 594 -5.48 -7.40 25.72
N SER A 595 -5.45 -7.95 24.51
CA SER A 595 -5.62 -9.38 24.27
C SER A 595 -4.89 -9.76 22.99
N ILE A 596 -4.48 -11.02 22.85
CA ILE A 596 -4.07 -11.52 21.53
C ILE A 596 -5.30 -11.88 20.68
N HIS A 597 -6.47 -12.11 21.27
CA HIS A 597 -7.63 -12.72 20.65
C HIS A 597 -8.73 -11.67 20.38
N PRO A 598 -9.02 -11.33 19.12
CA PRO A 598 -9.98 -10.27 18.77
C PRO A 598 -11.36 -10.43 19.41
N LEU A 599 -11.96 -11.63 19.30
CA LEU A 599 -13.31 -11.86 19.82
C LEU A 599 -13.38 -11.84 21.35
N LYS A 600 -12.40 -12.44 22.04
CA LYS A 600 -12.33 -12.41 23.51
C LYS A 600 -12.11 -11.00 24.02
N GLY A 601 -11.18 -10.25 23.41
CA GLY A 601 -10.94 -8.85 23.74
C GLY A 601 -12.21 -8.01 23.56
N LEU A 602 -12.90 -8.12 22.43
CA LEU A 602 -14.19 -7.43 22.22
C LEU A 602 -15.26 -7.83 23.24
N LYS A 603 -15.39 -9.13 23.57
CA LYS A 603 -16.37 -9.62 24.55
C LYS A 603 -16.07 -9.10 25.97
N SER A 604 -14.80 -9.07 26.35
CA SER A 604 -14.37 -8.69 27.70
C SER A 604 -14.31 -7.18 27.92
N PHE A 605 -13.86 -6.43 26.91
CA PHE A 605 -13.49 -5.02 27.06
C PHE A 605 -14.40 -4.07 26.28
N GLY A 606 -15.16 -4.56 25.29
CA GLY A 606 -15.80 -3.71 24.29
C GLY A 606 -14.81 -3.19 23.24
N PRO A 607 -15.27 -2.37 22.28
CA PRO A 607 -14.41 -1.85 21.23
C PRO A 607 -13.55 -0.68 21.71
N TYR A 608 -12.44 -0.44 21.01
CA TYR A 608 -11.50 0.64 21.35
C TYR A 608 -12.16 2.03 21.46
N ASP A 609 -13.04 2.40 20.52
CA ASP A 609 -13.69 3.72 20.53
C ASP A 609 -14.71 3.92 21.67
N TYR A 610 -15.08 2.86 22.38
CA TYR A 610 -15.92 2.99 23.57
C TYR A 610 -15.19 3.71 24.71
N SER A 611 -13.87 3.59 24.75
CA SER A 611 -13.03 4.26 25.77
C SER A 611 -12.89 5.77 25.58
N PHE A 612 -13.44 6.35 24.51
CA PHE A 612 -13.32 7.80 24.24
C PHE A 612 -14.21 8.68 25.11
N GLN A 613 -15.26 8.12 25.74
CA GLN A 613 -16.25 8.87 26.51
C GLN A 613 -16.84 8.01 27.64
N THR A 614 -17.29 8.65 28.72
CA THR A 614 -17.85 7.98 29.91
C THR A 614 -19.38 7.86 29.91
N LYS A 615 -20.06 8.26 28.83
CA LYS A 615 -21.53 8.34 28.78
C LYS A 615 -22.21 6.97 28.74
N SER A 616 -23.39 6.91 29.38
CA SER A 616 -24.20 5.73 29.65
C SER A 616 -25.18 5.32 28.54
N ASN A 617 -25.55 6.21 27.60
CA ASN A 617 -26.52 5.88 26.54
C ASN A 617 -25.83 5.22 25.34
N LEU A 618 -26.36 4.07 24.91
CA LEU A 618 -25.90 3.34 23.73
C LEU A 618 -26.43 4.03 22.46
N PRO A 619 -25.57 4.52 21.54
CA PRO A 619 -26.05 5.09 20.29
C PRO A 619 -26.54 4.00 19.32
N ALA A 620 -27.40 4.39 18.39
CA ALA A 620 -27.85 3.54 17.30
C ALA A 620 -26.80 3.40 16.20
N VAL A 621 -26.80 2.26 15.51
CA VAL A 621 -26.29 2.11 14.15
C VAL A 621 -27.50 1.92 13.24
N LYS A 622 -27.78 2.93 12.42
CA LYS A 622 -28.97 3.00 11.56
C LYS A 622 -28.71 2.35 10.21
N ILE A 623 -29.55 1.40 9.85
CA ILE A 623 -29.43 0.62 8.63
C ILE A 623 -30.46 1.08 7.59
N ALA A 624 -29.98 1.30 6.36
CA ALA A 624 -30.82 1.34 5.18
C ALA A 624 -30.77 0.00 4.43
N LEU A 625 -31.83 -0.38 3.72
CA LEU A 625 -31.95 -1.69 3.08
C LEU A 625 -32.44 -1.59 1.63
N ILE A 626 -31.72 -2.27 0.72
CA ILE A 626 -32.22 -2.67 -0.60
C ILE A 626 -32.39 -4.18 -0.60
N SER A 627 -33.59 -4.68 -0.93
CA SER A 627 -33.84 -6.12 -1.01
C SER A 627 -34.89 -6.50 -2.07
N PRO A 628 -34.89 -7.75 -2.58
CA PRO A 628 -36.04 -8.30 -3.29
C PRO A 628 -37.29 -8.30 -2.38
N LYS A 629 -38.47 -7.98 -2.94
CA LYS A 629 -39.75 -8.06 -2.21
C LYS A 629 -39.95 -9.42 -1.52
N SER A 630 -39.62 -10.51 -2.21
CA SER A 630 -39.76 -11.88 -1.71
C SER A 630 -38.79 -12.24 -0.57
N GLY A 631 -37.74 -11.44 -0.36
CA GLY A 631 -36.67 -11.74 0.58
C GLY A 631 -36.60 -10.81 1.79
N PHE A 632 -37.44 -9.78 1.83
CA PHE A 632 -37.44 -8.75 2.87
C PHE A 632 -37.54 -9.36 4.28
N THR A 633 -38.56 -10.20 4.53
CA THR A 633 -38.78 -10.81 5.84
C THR A 633 -37.55 -11.62 6.32
N ASN A 634 -36.92 -12.36 5.42
CA ASN A 634 -35.76 -13.20 5.76
C ASN A 634 -34.54 -12.36 6.13
N ILE A 635 -34.27 -11.28 5.38
CA ILE A 635 -33.13 -10.41 5.69
C ILE A 635 -33.34 -9.63 6.98
N ILE A 636 -34.56 -9.14 7.23
CA ILE A 636 -34.89 -8.46 8.49
C ILE A 636 -34.72 -9.40 9.68
N ALA A 637 -35.23 -10.64 9.58
CA ALA A 637 -35.04 -11.65 10.61
C ALA A 637 -33.55 -11.95 10.85
N HIS A 638 -32.75 -12.04 9.78
CA HIS A 638 -31.31 -12.27 9.89
C HIS A 638 -30.59 -11.10 10.59
N LEU A 639 -30.90 -9.85 10.24
CA LEU A 639 -30.32 -8.66 10.87
C LEU A 639 -30.72 -8.56 12.35
N ASN A 640 -31.99 -8.78 12.68
CA ASN A 640 -32.46 -8.79 14.07
C ASN A 640 -31.81 -9.90 14.90
N SER A 641 -31.44 -11.03 14.28
CA SER A 641 -30.74 -12.11 14.96
C SER A 641 -29.33 -11.73 15.44
N LEU A 642 -28.74 -10.63 14.94
CA LEU A 642 -27.47 -10.09 15.43
C LEU A 642 -27.57 -9.54 16.86
N SER A 643 -28.77 -9.28 17.36
CA SER A 643 -28.99 -8.87 18.76
C SER A 643 -29.06 -10.06 19.72
N GLN A 644 -29.08 -11.29 19.22
CA GLN A 644 -29.27 -12.50 20.03
C GLN A 644 -27.94 -13.23 20.29
N SER A 645 -27.84 -13.91 21.44
CA SER A 645 -26.69 -14.76 21.73
C SER A 645 -26.70 -16.03 20.87
N LYS A 646 -25.52 -16.47 20.42
CA LYS A 646 -25.32 -17.70 19.63
C LYS A 646 -24.06 -18.44 20.03
N GLN A 647 -24.18 -19.76 20.19
CA GLN A 647 -23.07 -20.65 20.50
C GLN A 647 -22.40 -21.19 19.22
N PRO A 648 -21.06 -21.26 19.16
CA PRO A 648 -20.35 -21.81 18.00
C PRO A 648 -20.42 -23.33 17.93
N ILE A 649 -20.46 -23.86 16.72
CA ILE A 649 -20.54 -25.31 16.45
C ILE A 649 -19.18 -25.83 15.95
N THR A 650 -18.42 -24.97 15.26
CA THR A 650 -17.13 -25.25 14.63
C THR A 650 -15.99 -24.47 15.29
N GLU A 651 -14.74 -24.80 14.98
CA GLU A 651 -13.54 -24.04 15.38
C GLU A 651 -13.48 -23.66 16.88
N LYS A 652 -13.90 -24.56 17.76
CA LYS A 652 -14.08 -24.33 19.21
C LYS A 652 -12.82 -23.85 19.95
N ASP A 653 -11.64 -24.05 19.37
CA ASP A 653 -10.37 -23.52 19.91
C ASP A 653 -10.20 -22.00 19.71
N TYR A 654 -11.06 -21.37 18.91
CA TYR A 654 -11.02 -19.93 18.59
C TYR A 654 -12.39 -19.26 18.65
N LEU A 655 -13.42 -19.88 18.06
CA LEU A 655 -14.76 -19.33 18.11
C LEU A 655 -15.30 -19.40 19.54
N ILE A 656 -15.80 -18.26 20.00
CA ILE A 656 -16.47 -18.11 21.29
C ILE A 656 -17.95 -17.79 21.07
N GLU A 657 -18.76 -17.95 22.12
CA GLU A 657 -20.14 -17.43 22.16
C GLU A 657 -20.18 -15.99 21.65
N TYR A 658 -21.08 -15.73 20.70
CA TYR A 658 -21.46 -14.39 20.27
C TYR A 658 -22.56 -13.88 21.21
N PRO A 659 -22.32 -12.87 22.06
CA PRO A 659 -23.31 -12.46 23.06
C PRO A 659 -24.42 -11.52 22.54
N GLY A 660 -24.27 -10.94 21.34
CA GLY A 660 -25.20 -9.96 20.77
C GLY A 660 -24.55 -8.60 20.50
N PHE A 661 -25.05 -7.90 19.47
CA PHE A 661 -24.41 -6.68 18.95
C PHE A 661 -24.22 -5.58 20.00
N SER A 662 -25.26 -5.30 20.79
CA SER A 662 -25.24 -4.25 21.81
C SER A 662 -24.30 -4.53 22.97
N MET A 663 -24.19 -5.80 23.38
CA MET A 663 -23.29 -6.18 24.46
C MET A 663 -21.83 -6.02 24.05
N ILE A 664 -21.50 -6.37 22.80
CA ILE A 664 -20.14 -6.28 22.24
C ILE A 664 -19.76 -4.83 21.98
N TYR A 665 -20.51 -4.15 21.10
CA TYR A 665 -20.09 -2.89 20.49
C TYR A 665 -20.58 -1.65 21.25
N LYS A 666 -21.37 -1.85 22.32
CA LYS A 666 -21.96 -0.76 23.10
C LYS A 666 -22.78 0.21 22.24
N LYS A 667 -23.42 -0.33 21.20
CA LYS A 667 -24.35 0.33 20.27
C LYS A 667 -25.48 -0.62 19.93
N TYR A 668 -26.70 -0.16 19.65
CA TYR A 668 -27.77 -1.05 19.17
C TYR A 668 -27.96 -0.93 17.65
N LEU A 669 -28.55 -1.94 17.01
CA LEU A 669 -28.89 -1.91 15.59
C LEU A 669 -30.32 -1.38 15.43
N GLU A 670 -30.48 -0.37 14.59
CA GLU A 670 -31.79 0.13 14.17
C GLU A 670 -32.02 -0.32 12.72
N VAL A 671 -32.91 -1.30 12.55
CA VAL A 671 -33.18 -1.97 11.28
C VAL A 671 -34.61 -1.59 10.82
N PRO A 672 -34.83 -1.30 9.53
CA PRO A 672 -36.18 -1.01 9.02
C PRO A 672 -37.14 -2.15 9.35
N ASN A 673 -38.31 -1.83 9.92
CA ASN A 673 -39.24 -2.83 10.43
C ASN A 673 -40.44 -3.10 9.50
N HIS A 674 -40.64 -2.26 8.47
CA HIS A 674 -41.75 -2.37 7.53
C HIS A 674 -41.28 -2.21 6.06
N PRO A 675 -41.88 -2.91 5.09
CA PRO A 675 -41.60 -2.72 3.66
C PRO A 675 -41.65 -1.28 3.17
N ASP A 676 -42.55 -0.47 3.73
CA ASP A 676 -42.82 0.93 3.36
C ASP A 676 -42.01 1.94 4.18
N ASP A 677 -41.09 1.49 5.02
CA ASP A 677 -40.14 2.37 5.72
C ASP A 677 -39.33 3.18 4.69
N LYS A 678 -39.12 4.48 4.93
CA LYS A 678 -38.28 5.33 4.06
C LYS A 678 -36.85 4.81 3.91
N LEU A 679 -36.36 4.02 4.87
CA LEU A 679 -35.04 3.38 4.82
C LEU A 679 -35.07 2.00 4.15
N SER A 680 -36.20 1.61 3.55
CA SER A 680 -36.39 0.35 2.83
C SER A 680 -36.76 0.60 1.36
N VAL A 681 -35.99 0.01 0.44
CA VAL A 681 -36.29 0.04 -1.00
C VAL A 681 -36.35 -1.38 -1.55
N LEU A 682 -37.52 -1.75 -2.07
CA LEU A 682 -37.77 -3.11 -2.56
C LEU A 682 -37.72 -3.22 -4.08
N ILE A 683 -37.10 -4.29 -4.57
CA ILE A 683 -37.04 -4.63 -6.00
C ILE A 683 -38.03 -5.76 -6.29
N GLY A 684 -38.93 -5.54 -7.23
CA GLY A 684 -39.91 -6.55 -7.66
C GLY A 684 -39.33 -7.48 -8.73
N ASP A 685 -39.75 -8.75 -8.76
CA ASP A 685 -39.24 -9.71 -9.75
C ASP A 685 -39.58 -9.31 -11.20
N LYS A 686 -40.72 -8.65 -11.42
CA LYS A 686 -41.10 -8.09 -12.73
C LYS A 686 -40.15 -6.98 -13.22
N GLU A 687 -39.53 -6.23 -12.31
CA GLU A 687 -38.62 -5.11 -12.64
C GLU A 687 -37.30 -5.61 -13.26
N ILE A 688 -36.92 -6.86 -12.93
CA ILE A 688 -35.61 -7.44 -13.29
C ILE A 688 -35.73 -8.61 -14.28
N ASN A 689 -36.95 -9.05 -14.59
CA ASN A 689 -37.14 -10.16 -15.52
C ASN A 689 -36.63 -9.79 -16.92
N GLY A 690 -35.86 -10.70 -17.54
CA GLY A 690 -35.24 -10.48 -18.85
C GLY A 690 -34.12 -9.44 -18.89
N LYS A 691 -33.71 -8.85 -17.75
CA LYS A 691 -32.66 -7.84 -17.72
C LYS A 691 -31.28 -8.44 -17.91
N THR A 692 -30.39 -7.63 -18.45
CA THR A 692 -28.94 -7.90 -18.51
C THR A 692 -28.24 -7.49 -17.21
N ARG A 693 -26.96 -7.83 -17.07
CA ARG A 693 -26.12 -7.46 -15.91
C ARG A 693 -25.99 -5.94 -15.77
N VAL A 694 -25.82 -5.25 -16.90
CA VAL A 694 -25.67 -3.79 -16.95
C VAL A 694 -26.99 -3.10 -16.63
N GLU A 695 -28.12 -3.57 -17.16
CA GLU A 695 -29.42 -3.00 -16.80
C GLU A 695 -29.76 -3.21 -15.33
N PHE A 696 -29.46 -4.38 -14.76
CA PHE A 696 -29.63 -4.63 -13.32
C PHE A 696 -28.76 -3.70 -12.47
N TYR A 697 -27.51 -3.45 -12.89
CA TYR A 697 -26.63 -2.47 -12.27
C TYR A 697 -27.23 -1.05 -12.29
N GLU A 698 -27.79 -0.61 -13.41
CA GLU A 698 -28.45 0.69 -13.50
C GLU A 698 -29.72 0.79 -12.64
N ILE A 699 -30.48 -0.30 -12.50
CA ILE A 699 -31.61 -0.36 -11.55
C ILE A 699 -31.09 -0.12 -10.13
N LEU A 700 -30.04 -0.83 -9.70
CA LEU A 700 -29.44 -0.64 -8.37
C LEU A 700 -28.92 0.78 -8.17
N LYS A 701 -28.26 1.38 -9.16
CA LYS A 701 -27.80 2.79 -9.08
C LYS A 701 -28.95 3.76 -8.82
N ARG A 702 -30.09 3.57 -9.51
CA ARG A 702 -31.29 4.41 -9.28
C ARG A 702 -31.82 4.26 -7.85
N LYS A 703 -31.85 3.03 -7.32
CA LYS A 703 -32.25 2.79 -5.92
C LYS A 703 -31.25 3.40 -4.93
N ILE A 704 -29.95 3.35 -5.21
CA ILE A 704 -28.91 3.98 -4.38
C ILE A 704 -29.03 5.51 -4.41
N ASN A 705 -29.38 6.11 -5.56
CA ASN A 705 -29.58 7.55 -5.68
C ASN A 705 -30.74 8.07 -4.81
N TYR A 706 -31.72 7.24 -4.48
CA TYR A 706 -32.73 7.60 -3.49
C TYR A 706 -32.10 7.75 -2.09
N PHE A 707 -31.21 6.85 -1.68
CA PHE A 707 -30.51 6.98 -0.40
C PHE A 707 -29.48 8.13 -0.38
N ASP A 708 -29.00 8.58 -1.54
CA ASP A 708 -28.18 9.79 -1.68
C ASP A 708 -28.93 11.04 -1.18
N THR A 709 -30.27 11.07 -1.30
CA THR A 709 -31.11 12.17 -0.78
C THR A 709 -31.43 12.05 0.70
N LEU A 710 -31.20 10.88 1.31
CA LEU A 710 -31.44 10.60 2.74
C LEU A 710 -30.11 10.54 3.52
N LYS A 711 -29.07 11.18 3.01
CA LYS A 711 -27.77 11.25 3.68
C LYS A 711 -27.90 11.86 5.08
N GLY A 712 -27.34 11.17 6.06
CA GLY A 712 -27.42 11.56 7.48
C GLY A 712 -28.52 10.84 8.25
N ASP A 713 -29.51 10.24 7.58
CA ASP A 713 -30.57 9.46 8.24
C ASP A 713 -30.14 8.03 8.57
N PHE A 714 -29.09 7.52 7.92
CA PHE A 714 -28.57 6.16 8.10
C PHE A 714 -27.03 6.12 8.06
N ASP A 715 -26.44 5.10 8.68
CA ASP A 715 -24.98 4.92 8.76
C ASP A 715 -24.45 3.94 7.70
N LEU A 716 -25.25 2.92 7.35
CA LEU A 716 -24.85 1.84 6.45
C LEU A 716 -26.01 1.38 5.56
N LEU A 717 -25.76 1.28 4.25
CA LEU A 717 -26.67 0.67 3.29
C LEU A 717 -26.39 -0.83 3.16
N ILE A 718 -27.38 -1.66 3.43
CA ILE A 718 -27.34 -3.11 3.20
C ILE A 718 -28.01 -3.45 1.87
N ILE A 719 -27.33 -4.25 1.05
CA ILE A 719 -27.91 -4.82 -0.17
C ILE A 719 -28.03 -6.33 0.00
N TYR A 720 -29.27 -6.81 0.06
CA TYR A 720 -29.55 -8.24 0.07
C TYR A 720 -29.58 -8.80 -1.35
N PHE A 721 -28.70 -9.75 -1.62
CA PHE A 721 -28.48 -10.36 -2.92
C PHE A 721 -28.77 -11.87 -2.86
N PRO A 722 -30.01 -12.30 -3.17
CA PRO A 722 -30.40 -13.71 -3.10
C PRO A 722 -29.76 -14.55 -4.22
N SER A 723 -29.74 -15.87 -4.06
CA SER A 723 -29.17 -16.82 -5.02
C SER A 723 -29.83 -16.74 -6.40
N LYS A 724 -31.12 -16.36 -6.48
CA LYS A 724 -31.83 -16.15 -7.74
C LYS A 724 -31.22 -15.05 -8.60
N TRP A 725 -30.46 -14.12 -8.02
CA TRP A 725 -29.79 -13.03 -8.74
C TRP A 725 -28.36 -13.37 -9.16
N LYS A 726 -27.87 -14.59 -8.90
CA LYS A 726 -26.48 -14.99 -9.19
C LYS A 726 -26.05 -14.74 -10.64
N SER A 727 -26.97 -14.80 -11.61
CA SER A 727 -26.71 -14.49 -13.02
C SER A 727 -26.28 -13.03 -13.28
N PHE A 728 -26.61 -12.11 -12.35
CA PHE A 728 -26.25 -10.70 -12.38
C PHE A 728 -24.92 -10.37 -11.71
N ARG A 729 -24.33 -11.32 -10.97
CA ARG A 729 -23.19 -11.07 -10.07
C ARG A 729 -21.90 -10.73 -10.81
N GLU A 730 -21.56 -11.49 -11.86
CA GLU A 730 -20.30 -11.31 -12.61
C GLU A 730 -20.48 -11.60 -14.11
N LEU A 731 -19.73 -10.86 -14.93
CA LEU A 731 -19.50 -11.16 -16.35
C LEU A 731 -18.01 -10.97 -16.64
N LYS A 732 -17.25 -12.06 -16.59
CA LYS A 732 -15.78 -12.07 -16.79
C LYS A 732 -15.44 -12.90 -18.02
N THR A 733 -15.20 -12.24 -19.15
CA THR A 733 -14.69 -12.81 -20.42
C THR A 733 -13.30 -12.26 -20.72
N ASP A 734 -12.69 -12.67 -21.84
CA ASP A 734 -11.37 -12.13 -22.25
C ASP A 734 -11.42 -10.64 -22.62
N THR A 735 -12.61 -10.12 -22.93
CA THR A 735 -12.84 -8.73 -23.37
C THR A 735 -13.63 -7.88 -22.36
N VAL A 736 -14.38 -8.50 -21.46
CA VAL A 736 -15.24 -7.81 -20.49
C VAL A 736 -14.90 -8.26 -19.07
N TYR A 737 -14.63 -7.30 -18.19
CA TYR A 737 -14.47 -7.55 -16.76
C TYR A 737 -15.52 -6.77 -15.98
N PHE A 738 -16.60 -7.44 -15.59
CA PHE A 738 -17.66 -6.87 -14.77
C PHE A 738 -17.88 -7.70 -13.51
N ASP A 739 -17.86 -7.02 -12.38
CA ASP A 739 -18.26 -7.54 -11.07
C ASP A 739 -19.22 -6.54 -10.43
N LEU A 740 -20.46 -6.98 -10.19
CA LEU A 740 -21.52 -6.11 -9.68
C LEU A 740 -21.17 -5.54 -8.30
N HIS A 741 -20.60 -6.39 -7.43
CA HIS A 741 -20.26 -6.01 -6.06
C HIS A 741 -19.20 -4.90 -6.05
N ASP A 742 -18.14 -5.06 -6.84
CA ASP A 742 -17.06 -4.08 -6.91
C ASP A 742 -17.51 -2.78 -7.59
N SER A 743 -18.35 -2.89 -8.63
CA SER A 743 -18.91 -1.73 -9.33
C SER A 743 -19.80 -0.88 -8.42
N ILE A 744 -20.67 -1.53 -7.63
CA ILE A 744 -21.53 -0.85 -6.65
C ILE A 744 -20.70 -0.20 -5.54
N LYS A 745 -19.63 -0.85 -5.06
CA LYS A 745 -18.71 -0.24 -4.09
C LYS A 745 -18.10 1.06 -4.62
N ILE A 746 -17.62 1.06 -5.86
CA ILE A 746 -17.07 2.26 -6.51
C ILE A 746 -18.15 3.35 -6.62
N TYR A 747 -19.35 2.97 -7.08
CA TYR A 747 -20.45 3.92 -7.23
C TYR A 747 -20.85 4.57 -5.90
N CYS A 748 -21.02 3.76 -4.86
CA CYS A 748 -21.35 4.24 -3.52
C CYS A 748 -20.24 5.12 -2.92
N ALA A 749 -18.96 4.80 -3.18
CA ALA A 749 -17.83 5.63 -2.73
C ALA A 749 -17.89 7.05 -3.31
N LYS A 750 -18.26 7.22 -4.59
CA LYS A 750 -18.48 8.56 -5.21
C LYS A 750 -19.60 9.34 -4.54
N LYS A 751 -20.58 8.62 -3.99
CA LYS A 751 -21.73 9.16 -3.29
C LYS A 751 -21.50 9.30 -1.79
N ASN A 752 -20.33 8.96 -1.25
CA ASN A 752 -20.09 8.96 0.20
C ASN A 752 -21.07 8.05 0.98
N ILE A 753 -21.49 6.92 0.38
CA ILE A 753 -22.40 5.93 0.98
C ILE A 753 -21.61 4.66 1.28
N LYS A 754 -21.67 4.16 2.51
CA LYS A 754 -21.03 2.91 2.93
C LYS A 754 -22.00 1.77 2.66
N VAL A 755 -21.51 0.66 2.10
CA VAL A 755 -22.37 -0.45 1.63
C VAL A 755 -21.90 -1.83 2.13
N GLN A 756 -22.84 -2.70 2.47
CA GLN A 756 -22.60 -4.09 2.85
C GLN A 756 -23.52 -5.03 2.06
N PHE A 757 -22.93 -5.98 1.32
CA PHE A 757 -23.68 -7.05 0.66
C PHE A 757 -23.95 -8.20 1.62
N ILE A 758 -25.17 -8.75 1.56
CA ILE A 758 -25.55 -9.99 2.25
C ILE A 758 -26.13 -10.94 1.21
N GLU A 759 -25.66 -12.18 1.20
CA GLU A 759 -26.10 -13.23 0.26
C GLU A 759 -26.69 -14.42 1.03
N ASP A 760 -27.54 -15.24 0.40
CA ASP A 760 -28.16 -16.43 1.02
C ASP A 760 -27.16 -17.37 1.71
N LYS A 761 -25.92 -17.41 1.21
CA LYS A 761 -24.84 -18.22 1.80
C LYS A 761 -24.57 -17.85 3.26
N SER A 762 -24.80 -16.59 3.65
CA SER A 762 -24.62 -16.12 5.03
C SER A 762 -25.81 -16.54 5.90
N LEU A 763 -27.03 -16.43 5.37
CA LEU A 763 -28.26 -16.83 6.07
C LEU A 763 -28.27 -18.34 6.34
N ASN A 764 -27.81 -19.13 5.38
CA ASN A 764 -27.88 -20.60 5.41
C ASN A 764 -26.58 -21.27 5.91
N TYR A 765 -25.59 -20.50 6.36
CA TYR A 765 -24.34 -21.07 6.85
C TYR A 765 -24.58 -21.85 8.16
N GLN A 766 -23.98 -23.03 8.30
CA GLN A 766 -24.26 -23.93 9.43
C GLN A 766 -23.92 -23.30 10.79
N ASP A 767 -22.75 -22.66 10.91
CA ASP A 767 -22.31 -22.02 12.16
C ASP A 767 -22.72 -20.54 12.19
N GLN A 768 -23.91 -20.27 12.72
CA GLN A 768 -24.45 -18.91 12.77
C GLN A 768 -23.69 -17.99 13.74
N ALA A 769 -23.05 -18.51 14.80
CA ALA A 769 -22.22 -17.67 15.68
C ALA A 769 -21.06 -17.03 14.92
N LYS A 770 -20.43 -17.82 14.02
CA LYS A 770 -19.41 -17.31 13.09
C LYS A 770 -19.98 -16.24 12.16
N VAL A 771 -21.17 -16.44 11.59
CA VAL A 771 -21.77 -15.41 10.73
C VAL A 771 -22.01 -14.11 11.51
N CYS A 772 -22.58 -14.21 12.70
CA CYS A 772 -22.89 -13.04 13.53
C CYS A 772 -21.64 -12.27 13.95
N TRP A 773 -20.57 -12.94 14.38
CA TRP A 773 -19.30 -12.27 14.71
C TRP A 773 -18.72 -11.50 13.51
N TRP A 774 -18.74 -12.08 12.30
CA TRP A 774 -18.11 -11.48 11.13
C TRP A 774 -18.97 -10.34 10.57
N LEU A 775 -20.28 -10.56 10.46
CA LEU A 775 -21.22 -9.57 9.95
C LEU A 775 -21.35 -8.37 10.90
N SER A 776 -21.45 -8.61 12.22
CA SER A 776 -21.52 -7.53 13.21
C SER A 776 -20.27 -6.67 13.21
N LEU A 777 -19.08 -7.27 13.11
CA LEU A 777 -17.81 -6.53 13.01
C LEU A 777 -17.78 -5.67 11.75
N ALA A 778 -18.15 -6.23 10.60
CA ALA A 778 -18.19 -5.50 9.34
C ALA A 778 -19.19 -4.32 9.39
N ILE A 779 -20.39 -4.53 9.93
CA ILE A 779 -21.40 -3.47 10.11
C ILE A 779 -20.86 -2.37 11.01
N TYR A 780 -20.31 -2.74 12.16
CA TYR A 780 -19.81 -1.79 13.15
C TYR A 780 -18.67 -0.93 12.61
N VAL A 781 -17.68 -1.53 11.93
CA VAL A 781 -16.54 -0.80 11.36
C VAL A 781 -16.97 0.11 10.21
N LYS A 782 -17.91 -0.36 9.37
CA LYS A 782 -18.49 0.48 8.30
C LYS A 782 -19.33 1.62 8.87
N ALA A 783 -19.98 1.44 10.01
CA ALA A 783 -20.61 2.51 10.78
C ALA A 783 -19.59 3.32 11.64
N ASN A 784 -18.38 3.52 11.10
CA ASN A 784 -17.25 4.25 11.69
C ASN A 784 -16.65 3.72 12.98
N GLY A 785 -17.06 2.53 13.43
CA GLY A 785 -16.52 1.92 14.64
C GLY A 785 -15.03 1.61 14.53
N ILE A 786 -14.30 1.75 15.64
CA ILE A 786 -12.90 1.32 15.80
C ILE A 786 -12.89 0.16 16.81
N PRO A 787 -12.79 -1.09 16.34
CA PRO A 787 -12.98 -2.25 17.21
C PRO A 787 -11.75 -2.50 18.10
N TRP A 788 -10.54 -2.36 17.54
CA TRP A 788 -9.27 -2.48 18.27
C TRP A 788 -8.14 -1.77 17.51
N LYS A 789 -7.01 -1.52 18.17
CA LYS A 789 -5.76 -1.06 17.54
C LYS A 789 -4.62 -2.03 17.88
N ASN A 790 -3.58 -2.15 17.03
CA ASN A 790 -2.38 -2.87 17.48
C ASN A 790 -1.60 -2.06 18.50
N GLN A 791 -0.82 -2.75 19.34
CA GLN A 791 0.29 -2.12 20.04
C GLN A 791 1.27 -1.50 19.03
N VAL A 792 1.59 -0.23 19.23
CA VAL A 792 2.53 0.51 18.38
C VAL A 792 3.95 -0.05 18.57
N VAL A 793 4.60 -0.44 17.47
CA VAL A 793 6.01 -0.89 17.47
C VAL A 793 6.93 0.31 17.40
N THR A 794 6.73 1.13 16.37
CA THR A 794 7.47 2.37 16.13
C THR A 794 6.45 3.51 16.04
N PRO A 795 6.48 4.51 16.93
CA PRO A 795 5.63 5.69 16.82
C PRO A 795 5.87 6.45 15.50
N ASN A 796 4.93 7.34 15.14
CA ASN A 796 5.07 8.26 13.99
C ASN A 796 5.46 7.56 12.67
N THR A 797 4.98 6.32 12.50
CA THR A 797 5.25 5.48 11.34
C THR A 797 4.00 5.41 10.47
N ALA A 798 4.16 5.58 9.16
CA ALA A 798 3.12 5.27 8.19
C ALA A 798 3.51 4.08 7.33
N PHE A 799 2.53 3.24 7.01
CA PHE A 799 2.70 2.11 6.09
C PHE A 799 1.93 2.33 4.81
N ILE A 800 2.56 2.07 3.67
CA ILE A 800 1.96 2.13 2.34
C ILE A 800 2.04 0.74 1.71
N GLY A 801 0.90 0.19 1.30
CA GLY A 801 0.87 -0.97 0.42
C GLY A 801 0.70 -0.55 -1.04
N ILE A 802 1.53 -1.04 -1.95
CA ILE A 802 1.44 -0.74 -3.40
C ILE A 802 1.01 -1.99 -4.18
N GLY A 803 0.02 -1.82 -5.04
CA GLY A 803 -0.42 -2.79 -6.04
C GLY A 803 -0.67 -2.09 -7.38
N TYR A 804 -0.84 -2.89 -8.45
CA TYR A 804 -1.12 -2.36 -9.79
C TYR A 804 -2.32 -3.07 -10.40
N SER A 805 -3.17 -2.30 -11.08
CA SER A 805 -4.22 -2.81 -11.96
C SER A 805 -3.87 -2.48 -13.40
N VAL A 806 -4.00 -3.45 -14.30
CA VAL A 806 -3.80 -3.26 -15.74
C VAL A 806 -5.12 -3.50 -16.44
N LYS A 807 -5.70 -2.45 -17.02
CA LYS A 807 -6.85 -2.54 -17.92
C LYS A 807 -6.38 -2.67 -19.36
N ARG A 808 -6.93 -3.64 -20.08
CA ARG A 808 -6.69 -3.81 -21.52
C ARG A 808 -7.80 -3.10 -22.28
N GLY A 809 -7.51 -1.92 -22.83
CA GLY A 809 -8.40 -1.25 -23.78
C GLY A 809 -8.17 -1.73 -25.22
N GLN A 810 -9.03 -1.30 -26.16
CA GLN A 810 -8.91 -1.62 -27.59
C GLN A 810 -7.63 -1.05 -28.24
N ARG A 811 -7.04 0.03 -27.70
CA ARG A 811 -5.87 0.72 -28.27
C ARG A 811 -4.70 0.97 -27.31
N SER A 812 -4.87 0.85 -25.98
CA SER A 812 -3.80 1.06 -25.00
C SER A 812 -4.01 0.25 -23.71
N ARG A 813 -2.90 0.00 -22.98
CA ARG A 813 -2.93 -0.59 -21.63
C ARG A 813 -2.92 0.55 -20.62
N LEU A 814 -4.02 0.75 -19.90
CA LEU A 814 -4.06 1.69 -18.77
C LEU A 814 -3.54 0.97 -17.52
N VAL A 815 -2.53 1.54 -16.87
CA VAL A 815 -2.01 1.05 -15.60
C VAL A 815 -2.47 2.00 -14.50
N ILE A 816 -3.01 1.44 -13.43
CA ILE A 816 -3.45 2.18 -12.25
C ILE A 816 -2.66 1.67 -11.05
N GLY A 817 -1.92 2.56 -10.39
CA GLY A 817 -1.32 2.32 -9.08
C GLY A 817 -2.39 2.38 -8.00
N CYS A 818 -2.48 1.32 -7.20
CA CYS A 818 -3.43 1.19 -6.10
C CYS A 818 -2.65 1.21 -4.80
N SER A 819 -3.00 2.11 -3.88
CA SER A 819 -2.38 2.15 -2.57
C SER A 819 -3.35 2.40 -1.43
N GLN A 820 -2.92 1.95 -0.25
CA GLN A 820 -3.55 2.27 1.02
C GLN A 820 -2.51 2.74 2.02
N LEU A 821 -2.87 3.78 2.76
CA LEU A 821 -2.12 4.36 3.85
C LEU A 821 -2.63 3.85 5.20
N PHE A 822 -1.72 3.51 6.10
CA PHE A 822 -2.01 3.08 7.47
C PHE A 822 -1.15 3.84 8.47
N ASP A 823 -1.67 4.07 9.68
CA ASP A 823 -0.89 4.62 10.80
C ASP A 823 -0.06 3.55 11.54
N SER A 824 0.67 3.97 12.57
CA SER A 824 1.56 3.13 13.37
C SER A 824 0.85 2.02 14.15
N SER A 825 -0.46 2.14 14.35
CA SER A 825 -1.31 1.13 14.98
C SER A 825 -1.90 0.15 13.96
N GLY A 826 -1.66 0.37 12.67
CA GLY A 826 -2.18 -0.41 11.56
C GLY A 826 -3.64 -0.09 11.22
N ARG A 827 -4.19 1.04 11.67
CA ARG A 827 -5.51 1.52 11.24
C ARG A 827 -5.40 2.04 9.81
N GLY A 828 -6.31 1.60 8.94
CA GLY A 828 -6.41 2.11 7.57
C GLY A 828 -6.88 3.57 7.58
N LEU A 829 -6.21 4.42 6.81
CA LEU A 829 -6.49 5.86 6.75
C LEU A 829 -7.18 6.24 5.43
N ARG A 830 -6.47 6.05 4.31
CA ARG A 830 -6.91 6.48 2.98
C ARG A 830 -6.50 5.51 1.89
N PHE A 831 -7.31 5.43 0.85
CA PHE A 831 -6.99 4.78 -0.42
C PHE A 831 -6.72 5.79 -1.52
N LEU A 832 -5.77 5.49 -2.40
CA LEU A 832 -5.50 6.26 -3.60
C LEU A 832 -5.43 5.34 -4.83
N LEU A 833 -6.22 5.68 -5.85
CA LEU A 833 -6.09 5.12 -7.20
C LEU A 833 -5.47 6.18 -8.11
N HIS A 834 -4.28 5.89 -8.62
CA HIS A 834 -3.51 6.84 -9.42
C HIS A 834 -3.19 6.24 -10.80
N PRO A 835 -3.63 6.85 -11.90
CA PRO A 835 -3.17 6.45 -13.23
C PRO A 835 -1.65 6.61 -13.34
N ILE A 836 -0.96 5.60 -13.89
CA ILE A 836 0.48 5.64 -14.16
C ILE A 836 0.65 6.11 -15.61
N GLU A 837 1.32 7.24 -15.81
CA GLU A 837 1.44 7.88 -17.12
C GLU A 837 2.46 7.15 -18.01
N LYS A 838 3.60 6.75 -17.43
CA LYS A 838 4.70 6.09 -18.14
C LYS A 838 5.03 4.74 -17.49
N PRO A 839 4.17 3.73 -17.62
CA PRO A 839 4.42 2.41 -17.03
C PRO A 839 5.58 1.69 -17.72
N VAL A 840 6.54 1.20 -16.92
CA VAL A 840 7.65 0.37 -17.38
C VAL A 840 7.28 -1.10 -17.17
N TYR A 841 7.47 -1.96 -18.17
CA TYR A 841 7.11 -3.39 -18.08
C TYR A 841 8.35 -4.28 -18.00
N TYR A 842 8.42 -5.11 -16.95
CA TYR A 842 9.34 -6.25 -16.90
C TYR A 842 8.52 -7.55 -16.95
N GLY A 843 8.56 -8.23 -18.10
CA GLY A 843 7.70 -9.36 -18.39
C GLY A 843 6.23 -8.93 -18.49
N ILE A 844 5.38 -9.46 -17.61
CA ILE A 844 3.95 -9.10 -17.55
C ILE A 844 3.63 -8.04 -16.48
N ASN A 845 4.60 -7.73 -15.61
CA ASN A 845 4.37 -6.87 -14.45
C ASN A 845 4.67 -5.41 -14.81
N PRO A 846 3.77 -4.47 -14.48
CA PRO A 846 4.04 -3.04 -14.58
C PRO A 846 4.83 -2.52 -13.38
N PHE A 847 5.60 -1.46 -13.62
CA PHE A 847 6.38 -0.69 -12.66
C PHE A 847 6.20 0.81 -12.99
N MET A 848 6.48 1.66 -12.02
CA MET A 848 6.41 3.12 -12.23
C MET A 848 7.73 3.64 -12.80
N SER A 849 7.65 4.69 -13.61
CA SER A 849 8.81 5.56 -13.89
C SER A 849 9.25 6.31 -12.63
N LYS A 850 10.42 6.96 -12.67
CA LYS A 850 10.91 7.85 -11.60
C LYS A 850 9.87 8.92 -11.25
N GLU A 851 9.31 9.58 -12.27
CA GLU A 851 8.34 10.66 -12.09
C GLU A 851 7.02 10.15 -11.50
N ASP A 852 6.50 9.04 -12.03
CA ASP A 852 5.25 8.44 -11.53
C ASP A 852 5.39 8.00 -10.06
N ALA A 853 6.53 7.37 -9.70
CA ALA A 853 6.80 6.95 -8.33
C ALA A 853 6.86 8.14 -7.36
N ARG A 854 7.54 9.23 -7.76
CA ARG A 854 7.64 10.47 -6.96
C ARG A 854 6.26 11.08 -6.73
N ARG A 855 5.49 11.31 -7.81
CA ARG A 855 4.14 11.89 -7.74
C ARG A 855 3.20 11.06 -6.87
N PHE A 856 3.28 9.74 -6.99
CA PHE A 856 2.43 8.82 -6.24
C PHE A 856 2.69 8.91 -4.72
N ILE A 857 3.95 8.91 -4.30
CA ILE A 857 4.31 9.02 -2.87
C ILE A 857 4.01 10.42 -2.31
N LEU A 858 4.27 11.50 -3.07
CA LEU A 858 3.94 12.86 -2.63
C LEU A 858 2.45 13.00 -2.32
N LYS A 859 1.56 12.49 -3.19
CA LYS A 859 0.12 12.52 -2.95
C LYS A 859 -0.30 11.75 -1.68
N LEU A 860 0.36 10.64 -1.38
CA LEU A 860 0.10 9.86 -0.17
C LEU A 860 0.60 10.57 1.09
N LYS A 861 1.77 11.21 1.01
CA LYS A 861 2.34 12.04 2.10
C LYS A 861 1.41 13.23 2.41
N ASP A 862 0.94 13.93 1.38
CA ASP A 862 0.00 15.03 1.55
C ASP A 862 -1.33 14.56 2.17
N ALA A 863 -1.85 13.42 1.72
CA ALA A 863 -3.06 12.83 2.30
C ALA A 863 -2.89 12.43 3.78
N TYR A 864 -1.68 11.99 4.18
CA TYR A 864 -1.37 11.67 5.58
C TYR A 864 -1.46 12.91 6.48
N PHE A 865 -0.75 13.99 6.12
CA PHE A 865 -0.68 15.19 6.95
C PHE A 865 -1.98 16.00 6.98
N ARG A 866 -2.81 15.93 5.93
CA ARG A 866 -4.13 16.60 5.92
C ARG A 866 -5.14 15.97 6.86
N MET A 867 -4.99 14.67 7.16
CA MET A 867 -5.98 13.95 7.96
C MET A 867 -6.03 14.45 9.41
N ASP A 868 -4.88 14.69 10.02
CA ASP A 868 -4.78 15.20 11.38
C ASP A 868 -3.53 16.11 11.49
N PRO A 869 -3.72 17.42 11.79
CA PRO A 869 -2.65 18.40 12.01
C PRO A 869 -1.64 18.05 13.09
N ASN A 870 -1.95 17.08 13.95
CA ASN A 870 -1.06 16.59 15.00
C ASN A 870 -0.14 15.45 14.56
N LEU A 871 -0.34 14.90 13.36
CA LEU A 871 0.48 13.78 12.90
C LEU A 871 1.91 14.20 12.62
N ARG A 872 2.82 13.33 13.09
CA ARG A 872 4.24 13.36 12.75
C ARG A 872 4.58 12.13 11.94
N LEU A 873 5.48 12.30 10.98
CA LEU A 873 5.96 11.22 10.12
C LEU A 873 7.47 11.13 10.21
N ASP A 874 7.96 10.31 11.15
CA ASP A 874 9.39 10.08 11.35
C ASP A 874 9.88 8.90 10.50
N LYS A 875 8.96 7.97 10.17
CA LYS A 875 9.25 6.75 9.42
C LYS A 875 8.17 6.42 8.38
N LEU A 876 8.60 6.06 7.17
CA LEU A 876 7.72 5.55 6.12
C LEU A 876 8.12 4.13 5.71
N VAL A 877 7.17 3.21 5.66
CA VAL A 877 7.39 1.83 5.20
C VAL A 877 6.55 1.54 3.98
N VAL A 878 7.18 1.11 2.89
CA VAL A 878 6.50 0.75 1.64
C VAL A 878 6.58 -0.74 1.40
N HIS A 879 5.41 -1.39 1.33
CA HIS A 879 5.25 -2.80 1.04
C HIS A 879 4.82 -3.02 -0.42
N LYS A 880 5.52 -3.92 -1.11
CA LYS A 880 5.21 -4.33 -2.49
C LYS A 880 5.38 -5.84 -2.66
N THR A 881 4.66 -6.45 -3.60
CA THR A 881 4.85 -7.89 -3.93
C THR A 881 5.92 -8.12 -4.99
N THR A 882 6.09 -7.16 -5.91
CA THR A 882 7.18 -7.13 -6.89
C THR A 882 8.41 -6.41 -6.33
N HIS A 883 9.56 -6.55 -6.98
CA HIS A 883 10.76 -5.82 -6.60
C HIS A 883 10.60 -4.30 -6.85
N PHE A 884 11.50 -3.50 -6.28
CA PHE A 884 11.64 -2.09 -6.60
C PHE A 884 12.67 -1.91 -7.72
N THR A 885 12.32 -1.20 -8.78
CA THR A 885 13.28 -0.82 -9.83
C THR A 885 14.16 0.35 -9.36
N GLY A 886 15.27 0.61 -10.07
CA GLY A 886 16.12 1.78 -9.80
C GLY A 886 15.33 3.09 -9.85
N GLU A 887 14.56 3.28 -10.94
CA GLU A 887 13.70 4.45 -11.14
C GLU A 887 12.67 4.63 -10.02
N GLU A 888 11.99 3.55 -9.60
CA GLU A 888 11.03 3.63 -8.49
C GLU A 888 11.70 4.04 -7.18
N MET A 889 12.85 3.44 -6.86
CA MET A 889 13.58 3.78 -5.64
C MET A 889 14.04 5.24 -5.64
N GLU A 890 14.46 5.76 -6.79
CA GLU A 890 14.89 7.14 -6.96
C GLU A 890 13.72 8.12 -6.79
N GLY A 891 12.59 7.88 -7.46
CA GLY A 891 11.40 8.72 -7.32
C GLY A 891 10.82 8.69 -5.90
N ILE A 892 10.78 7.51 -5.26
CA ILE A 892 10.34 7.38 -3.86
C ILE A 892 11.29 8.16 -2.95
N ALA A 893 12.61 8.03 -3.13
CA ALA A 893 13.61 8.75 -2.34
C ALA A 893 13.39 10.26 -2.35
N GLN A 894 13.24 10.83 -3.55
CA GLN A 894 12.95 12.25 -3.75
C GLN A 894 11.66 12.70 -3.05
N ALA A 895 10.59 11.89 -3.12
CA ALA A 895 9.32 12.21 -2.47
C ALA A 895 9.37 12.13 -0.94
N THR A 896 10.24 11.26 -0.41
CA THR A 896 10.43 11.04 1.03
C THR A 896 11.50 11.92 1.65
N GLU A 897 12.07 12.86 0.90
CA GLU A 897 13.05 13.81 1.44
C GLU A 897 12.47 14.56 2.64
N GLY A 898 13.26 14.61 3.71
CA GLY A 898 12.86 15.15 5.02
C GLY A 898 12.32 14.11 6.01
N ILE A 899 12.00 12.88 5.59
CA ILE A 899 11.60 11.78 6.50
C ILE A 899 12.85 11.08 7.04
N GLY A 900 12.91 10.86 8.36
CA GLY A 900 14.10 10.31 9.02
C GLY A 900 14.43 8.87 8.64
N LYS A 901 13.42 8.01 8.43
CA LYS A 901 13.60 6.60 8.09
C LYS A 901 12.66 6.15 6.96
N VAL A 902 13.20 5.43 5.99
CA VAL A 902 12.41 4.87 4.87
C VAL A 902 12.77 3.41 4.64
N GLU A 903 11.80 2.51 4.82
CA GLU A 903 11.94 1.07 4.52
C GLU A 903 11.21 0.72 3.23
N LEU A 904 11.93 0.12 2.27
CA LEU A 904 11.34 -0.43 1.04
C LEU A 904 11.43 -1.95 1.09
N LEU A 905 10.30 -2.60 1.35
CA LEU A 905 10.24 -4.04 1.57
C LEU A 905 9.41 -4.72 0.48
N GLN A 906 10.04 -5.66 -0.20
CA GLN A 906 9.33 -6.63 -1.02
C GLN A 906 8.88 -7.79 -0.13
N ILE A 907 7.61 -8.16 -0.20
CA ILE A 907 7.03 -9.29 0.55
C ILE A 907 6.34 -10.23 -0.43
N GLN A 908 6.89 -11.44 -0.59
CA GLN A 908 6.36 -12.45 -1.50
C GLN A 908 5.65 -13.57 -0.73
N GLN A 909 4.41 -13.87 -1.10
CA GLN A 909 3.58 -14.89 -0.44
C GLN A 909 3.89 -16.33 -0.88
N TYR A 910 4.31 -16.52 -2.13
CA TYR A 910 4.44 -17.84 -2.74
C TYR A 910 5.88 -18.35 -2.73
N SER A 911 6.47 -18.43 -1.54
CA SER A 911 7.80 -18.98 -1.35
C SER A 911 7.86 -20.48 -1.70
N PRO A 912 8.90 -20.96 -2.39
CA PRO A 912 9.18 -22.40 -2.52
C PRO A 912 9.80 -23.01 -1.26
N TRP A 913 10.22 -22.21 -0.29
CA TRP A 913 10.78 -22.69 0.97
C TRP A 913 9.70 -23.26 1.90
N ARG A 914 10.03 -24.33 2.62
CA ARG A 914 9.20 -24.95 3.66
C ARG A 914 10.04 -25.21 4.90
N GLY A 915 9.45 -24.98 6.06
CA GLY A 915 10.06 -25.26 7.36
C GLY A 915 9.31 -26.38 8.06
N ILE A 916 10.06 -27.40 8.48
CA ILE A 916 9.58 -28.50 9.31
C ILE A 916 9.99 -28.19 10.75
N ARG A 917 8.99 -27.99 11.61
CA ARG A 917 9.23 -27.77 13.03
C ARG A 917 9.84 -29.02 13.64
N THR A 918 10.89 -28.86 14.44
CA THR A 918 11.52 -29.97 15.15
C THR A 918 11.35 -29.84 16.66
N ILE A 919 11.71 -30.91 17.36
CA ILE A 919 11.81 -30.98 18.81
C ILE A 919 13.06 -31.77 19.19
N LYS A 920 13.76 -31.30 20.23
CA LYS A 920 14.87 -32.04 20.85
C LYS A 920 14.29 -33.06 21.84
N ARG A 921 14.60 -34.35 21.66
CA ARG A 921 14.26 -35.44 22.59
C ARG A 921 15.49 -36.30 22.80
N TRP A 922 15.94 -36.45 24.04
CA TRP A 922 17.08 -37.31 24.42
C TRP A 922 18.28 -37.15 23.46
N ASP A 923 18.70 -35.91 23.24
CA ASP A 923 19.77 -35.48 22.32
C ASP A 923 19.59 -35.74 20.81
N GLN A 924 18.42 -36.22 20.39
CA GLN A 924 18.05 -36.33 18.99
C GLN A 924 17.06 -35.25 18.56
N ILE A 925 17.21 -34.79 17.31
CA ILE A 925 16.27 -33.87 16.67
C ILE A 925 15.30 -34.68 15.84
N SER A 926 14.02 -34.54 16.17
CA SER A 926 12.92 -35.23 15.48
C SER A 926 11.87 -34.21 15.03
N SER A 927 11.07 -34.55 14.02
CA SER A 927 9.97 -33.69 13.58
C SER A 927 8.90 -33.59 14.67
N TYR A 928 8.42 -32.38 14.94
CA TYR A 928 7.25 -32.17 15.79
C TYR A 928 5.96 -32.46 15.02
N ASN A 929 4.83 -32.71 15.70
CA ASN A 929 3.57 -33.03 15.02
C ASN A 929 2.85 -31.81 14.44
N TYR A 930 2.98 -30.66 15.12
CA TYR A 930 2.38 -29.41 14.66
C TYR A 930 3.33 -28.62 13.75
N PRO A 931 2.79 -27.77 12.86
CA PRO A 931 3.61 -26.93 12.01
C PRO A 931 4.45 -25.93 12.82
N ILE A 932 5.34 -25.25 12.10
CA ILE A 932 6.16 -24.17 12.63
C ILE A 932 5.33 -23.09 13.32
N LEU A 933 5.93 -22.46 14.33
CA LEU A 933 5.27 -21.41 15.09
C LEU A 933 5.10 -20.16 14.22
N ARG A 934 3.92 -19.55 14.29
CA ARG A 934 3.72 -18.21 13.73
C ARG A 934 4.61 -17.22 14.48
N GLY A 935 5.23 -16.31 13.75
CA GLY A 935 6.24 -15.39 14.26
C GLY A 935 7.67 -15.93 14.19
N THR A 936 7.86 -17.16 13.68
CA THR A 936 9.19 -17.67 13.36
C THR A 936 9.77 -16.95 12.16
N SER A 937 11.04 -16.56 12.21
CA SER A 937 11.80 -16.02 11.08
C SER A 937 13.14 -16.70 10.91
N LEU A 938 13.66 -16.76 9.68
CA LEU A 938 14.98 -17.32 9.38
C LEU A 938 15.70 -16.51 8.29
N GLN A 939 16.93 -16.09 8.54
CA GLN A 939 17.73 -15.37 7.56
C GLN A 939 18.12 -16.25 6.37
N LEU A 940 17.97 -15.73 5.16
CA LEU A 940 18.48 -16.38 3.94
C LEU A 940 19.80 -15.74 3.49
N ASP A 941 19.84 -14.40 3.47
CA ASP A 941 21.02 -13.59 3.16
C ASP A 941 20.97 -12.25 3.90
N ASP A 942 21.91 -11.37 3.59
CA ASP A 942 22.07 -10.06 4.25
C ASP A 942 20.83 -9.18 4.16
N TYR A 943 19.98 -9.38 3.14
CA TYR A 943 18.85 -8.49 2.85
C TYR A 943 17.52 -9.22 2.69
N SER A 944 17.48 -10.52 3.00
CA SER A 944 16.25 -11.30 2.92
C SER A 944 16.15 -12.39 3.98
N PHE A 945 14.92 -12.62 4.41
CA PHE A 945 14.58 -13.63 5.39
C PHE A 945 13.21 -14.25 5.11
N LEU A 946 13.02 -15.46 5.62
CA LEU A 946 11.73 -16.14 5.68
C LEU A 946 10.97 -15.68 6.92
N LEU A 947 9.67 -15.43 6.78
CA LEU A 947 8.78 -15.11 7.91
C LEU A 947 7.51 -15.94 7.86
N TRP A 948 7.27 -16.74 8.89
CA TRP A 948 6.03 -17.48 9.05
C TRP A 948 4.97 -16.63 9.74
N THR A 949 4.20 -15.89 8.94
CA THR A 949 2.96 -15.20 9.37
C THR A 949 1.78 -16.16 9.50
N HIS A 950 1.91 -17.41 9.07
CA HIS A 950 0.92 -18.46 9.29
C HIS A 950 1.61 -19.65 9.94
N GLY A 951 0.95 -20.27 10.91
CA GLY A 951 1.54 -21.35 11.69
C GLY A 951 0.83 -21.55 13.03
N SER A 952 1.43 -22.41 13.85
CA SER A 952 0.92 -22.72 15.19
C SER A 952 1.14 -21.54 16.15
N ILE A 953 0.16 -21.29 17.01
CA ILE A 953 0.26 -20.37 18.14
C ILE A 953 0.04 -21.17 19.40
N MET A 954 0.89 -20.97 20.41
CA MET A 954 0.75 -21.57 21.73
C MET A 954 0.47 -20.44 22.73
N HIS A 955 -0.79 -20.28 23.13
CA HIS A 955 -1.21 -19.23 24.06
C HIS A 955 -2.49 -19.62 24.80
N ASN A 956 -2.60 -19.23 26.08
CA ASN A 956 -3.70 -19.62 26.96
C ASN A 956 -5.06 -19.08 26.48
N GLU A 957 -5.08 -17.92 25.82
CA GLU A 957 -6.30 -17.34 25.24
C GLU A 957 -6.85 -18.10 24.02
N LEU A 958 -6.15 -19.12 23.49
CA LEU A 958 -6.62 -19.90 22.33
C LEU A 958 -7.03 -21.31 22.77
N ALA A 959 -6.27 -22.34 22.36
CA ALA A 959 -6.54 -23.73 22.68
C ALA A 959 -6.24 -24.13 24.15
N GLY A 960 -5.72 -23.19 24.96
CA GLY A 960 -5.33 -23.40 26.36
C GLY A 960 -3.81 -23.62 26.55
N THR A 961 -3.41 -23.86 27.80
CA THR A 961 -2.00 -23.98 28.20
C THR A 961 -1.29 -25.14 27.48
N ASN A 962 -0.12 -24.85 26.93
CA ASN A 962 0.73 -25.82 26.21
C ASN A 962 0.07 -26.52 25.01
N ARG A 963 -1.03 -25.96 24.47
CA ARG A 963 -1.73 -26.49 23.29
C ARG A 963 -1.47 -25.62 22.07
N ASN A 964 -1.42 -26.25 20.89
CA ASN A 964 -1.19 -25.57 19.63
C ASN A 964 -2.53 -25.24 18.97
N TYR A 965 -2.78 -23.96 18.73
CA TYR A 965 -3.82 -23.50 17.82
C TYR A 965 -3.23 -23.29 16.43
N TYR A 966 -3.87 -23.81 15.38
CA TYR A 966 -3.47 -23.56 13.99
C TYR A 966 -4.69 -23.18 13.15
N GLN A 967 -4.78 -21.91 12.77
CA GLN A 967 -5.91 -21.39 12.00
C GLN A 967 -6.12 -22.22 10.72
N GLY A 968 -7.32 -22.76 10.54
CA GLY A 968 -7.67 -23.60 9.39
C GLY A 968 -7.19 -25.05 9.43
N GLY A 969 -6.21 -25.40 10.27
CA GLY A 969 -5.85 -26.79 10.58
C GLY A 969 -5.42 -27.65 9.39
N ARG A 970 -4.81 -27.06 8.34
CA ARG A 970 -4.54 -27.75 7.06
C ARG A 970 -3.08 -27.62 6.65
N GLY A 971 -2.47 -28.76 6.32
CA GLY A 971 -1.10 -28.86 5.81
C GLY A 971 -0.04 -28.19 6.68
N ILE A 972 1.08 -27.81 6.07
CA ILE A 972 2.09 -26.94 6.68
C ILE A 972 2.05 -25.53 6.05
N PRO A 973 2.38 -24.47 6.82
CA PRO A 973 2.32 -23.11 6.32
C PRO A 973 3.48 -22.79 5.37
N VAL A 974 3.23 -21.83 4.48
CA VAL A 974 4.23 -21.27 3.56
C VAL A 974 4.78 -19.97 4.17
N PRO A 975 6.11 -19.81 4.31
CA PRO A 975 6.68 -18.55 4.76
C PRO A 975 6.52 -17.46 3.70
N LEU A 976 6.44 -16.21 4.15
CA LEU A 976 6.72 -15.05 3.32
C LEU A 976 8.22 -14.94 3.10
N ILE A 977 8.64 -14.51 1.90
CA ILE A 977 10.00 -13.99 1.69
C ILE A 977 9.92 -12.49 1.84
N VAL A 978 10.65 -11.94 2.81
CA VAL A 978 10.78 -10.49 3.02
C VAL A 978 12.16 -10.09 2.52
N ARG A 979 12.23 -9.11 1.61
CA ARG A 979 13.48 -8.60 1.04
C ARG A 979 13.54 -7.08 1.17
N ARG A 980 14.66 -6.58 1.70
CA ARG A 980 14.96 -5.15 1.84
C ARG A 980 15.63 -4.61 0.58
N PHE A 981 15.05 -3.55 0.04
CA PHE A 981 15.62 -2.76 -1.06
C PHE A 981 16.28 -1.47 -0.56
N ARG A 982 15.72 -0.89 0.52
CA ARG A 982 16.27 0.23 1.31
C ARG A 982 15.79 0.16 2.75
N GLY A 983 16.51 0.82 3.64
CA GLY A 983 16.18 0.93 5.07
C GLY A 983 17.28 0.41 5.99
N ASN A 984 17.13 0.68 7.28
CA ASN A 984 18.11 0.42 8.32
C ASN A 984 17.51 -0.14 9.61
N ASP A 985 16.21 -0.47 9.65
CA ASP A 985 15.61 -1.09 10.82
C ASP A 985 16.22 -2.45 11.13
N THR A 986 16.11 -2.87 12.40
CA THR A 986 16.46 -4.22 12.78
C THR A 986 15.43 -5.22 12.24
N HIS A 987 15.83 -6.48 12.08
CA HIS A 987 14.90 -7.50 11.61
C HIS A 987 13.71 -7.67 12.58
N GLU A 988 13.89 -7.48 13.89
CA GLU A 988 12.82 -7.65 14.88
C GLU A 988 11.72 -6.64 14.69
N VAL A 989 12.09 -5.38 14.40
CA VAL A 989 11.15 -4.30 14.14
C VAL A 989 10.31 -4.67 12.92
N VAL A 990 10.96 -5.04 11.81
CA VAL A 990 10.26 -5.43 10.58
C VAL A 990 9.34 -6.64 10.79
N ILE A 991 9.80 -7.67 11.54
CA ILE A 991 8.98 -8.84 11.85
C ILE A 991 7.75 -8.45 12.67
N LYS A 992 7.93 -7.67 13.75
CA LYS A 992 6.82 -7.22 14.62
C LYS A 992 5.82 -6.38 13.83
N GLU A 993 6.28 -5.43 13.01
CA GLU A 993 5.42 -4.59 12.19
C GLU A 993 4.59 -5.42 11.19
N ILE A 994 5.21 -6.37 10.48
CA ILE A 994 4.48 -7.27 9.57
C ILE A 994 3.47 -8.14 10.33
N LEU A 995 3.85 -8.72 11.48
CA LEU A 995 2.94 -9.53 12.29
C LEU A 995 1.75 -8.71 12.82
N ASN A 996 1.98 -7.49 13.30
CA ASN A 996 0.93 -6.58 13.74
C ASN A 996 -0.05 -6.30 12.59
N LEU A 997 0.47 -5.93 11.41
CA LEU A 997 -0.35 -5.63 10.24
C LEU A 997 -1.15 -6.84 9.74
N THR A 998 -0.75 -8.08 10.03
CA THR A 998 -1.57 -9.26 9.69
C THR A 998 -2.85 -9.39 10.53
N LYS A 999 -2.98 -8.66 11.65
CA LYS A 999 -4.15 -8.67 12.55
C LYS A 999 -5.14 -7.53 12.32
N MET A 1000 -4.86 -6.67 11.33
CA MET A 1000 -5.63 -5.44 11.10
C MET A 1000 -6.63 -5.52 9.94
N ASN A 1001 -6.94 -6.72 9.47
CA ASN A 1001 -8.02 -6.88 8.51
C ASN A 1001 -9.37 -6.98 9.25
N TRP A 1002 -10.08 -5.85 9.34
CA TRP A 1002 -11.40 -5.74 9.97
C TRP A 1002 -12.56 -6.31 9.12
N ASN A 1003 -12.31 -6.88 7.93
CA ASN A 1003 -13.35 -7.51 7.10
C ASN A 1003 -13.79 -8.88 7.64
N GLY A 1004 -13.16 -9.42 8.68
CA GLY A 1004 -13.60 -10.65 9.31
C GLY A 1004 -12.93 -10.91 10.65
N GLY A 1005 -13.64 -11.59 11.55
CA GLY A 1005 -13.19 -11.88 12.92
C GLY A 1005 -12.15 -13.00 13.03
N GLN A 1006 -11.29 -13.19 12.04
CA GLN A 1006 -10.21 -14.20 12.07
C GLN A 1006 -9.07 -13.73 12.97
N MET A 1007 -8.27 -14.66 13.51
CA MET A 1007 -7.14 -14.30 14.39
C MET A 1007 -6.09 -13.46 13.67
N TYR A 1008 -5.79 -13.83 12.42
CA TYR A 1008 -4.84 -13.13 11.57
C TYR A 1008 -5.05 -13.50 10.08
N LYS A 1009 -4.50 -12.68 9.17
CA LYS A 1009 -4.32 -12.99 7.74
C LYS A 1009 -2.90 -13.49 7.47
N ASN A 1010 -2.72 -14.20 6.36
CA ASN A 1010 -1.41 -14.75 5.99
C ASN A 1010 -0.45 -13.67 5.42
N ILE A 1011 -0.96 -12.51 5.03
CA ILE A 1011 -0.19 -11.37 4.52
C ILE A 1011 -0.58 -10.11 5.30
N PRO A 1012 0.32 -9.11 5.42
CA PRO A 1012 -0.01 -7.86 6.08
C PRO A 1012 -1.14 -7.15 5.34
N VAL A 1013 -1.99 -6.46 6.12
CA VAL A 1013 -3.17 -5.73 5.63
C VAL A 1013 -2.85 -4.78 4.47
N THR A 1014 -1.65 -4.19 4.46
CA THR A 1014 -1.13 -3.32 3.40
C THR A 1014 -1.19 -3.98 2.02
N LEU A 1015 -0.84 -5.26 1.91
CA LEU A 1015 -0.81 -5.99 0.64
C LEU A 1015 -2.13 -6.68 0.32
N ASP A 1016 -2.89 -7.07 1.34
CA ASP A 1016 -4.21 -7.68 1.18
C ASP A 1016 -5.21 -6.69 0.55
N PHE A 1017 -5.21 -5.46 1.04
CA PHE A 1017 -6.06 -4.41 0.50
C PHE A 1017 -5.55 -3.84 -0.81
N SER A 1018 -4.23 -3.66 -1.01
CA SER A 1018 -3.72 -3.18 -2.31
C SER A 1018 -4.09 -4.15 -3.44
N LYS A 1019 -4.09 -5.45 -3.16
CA LYS A 1019 -4.60 -6.48 -4.07
C LYS A 1019 -6.11 -6.36 -4.29
N THR A 1020 -6.91 -6.25 -3.24
CA THR A 1020 -8.37 -6.07 -3.35
C THR A 1020 -8.71 -4.84 -4.19
N LEU A 1021 -8.04 -3.72 -3.94
CA LEU A 1021 -8.19 -2.49 -4.75
C LEU A 1021 -7.78 -2.69 -6.20
N SER A 1022 -6.72 -3.44 -6.48
CA SER A 1022 -6.31 -3.69 -7.87
C SER A 1022 -7.38 -4.44 -8.68
N GLU A 1023 -8.18 -5.28 -8.03
CA GLU A 1023 -9.33 -5.97 -8.64
C GLU A 1023 -10.52 -5.02 -8.82
N ILE A 1024 -10.84 -4.22 -7.79
CA ILE A 1024 -11.90 -3.20 -7.85
C ILE A 1024 -11.60 -2.18 -8.94
N ALA A 1025 -10.34 -1.75 -9.06
CA ALA A 1025 -9.92 -0.77 -10.05
C ALA A 1025 -10.10 -1.25 -11.49
N LYS A 1026 -10.36 -2.54 -11.76
CA LYS A 1026 -10.60 -3.07 -13.12
C LYS A 1026 -12.00 -2.74 -13.67
N GLN A 1027 -12.97 -2.38 -12.82
CA GLN A 1027 -14.33 -2.04 -13.27
C GLN A 1027 -14.34 -0.79 -14.18
N ASP A 1028 -15.35 -0.66 -15.05
CA ASP A 1028 -15.47 0.49 -15.95
C ASP A 1028 -15.75 1.81 -15.20
N GLU A 1029 -16.43 1.73 -14.07
CA GLU A 1029 -16.69 2.87 -13.19
C GLU A 1029 -15.35 3.43 -12.65
N MET A 1030 -15.00 4.68 -13.01
CA MET A 1030 -13.73 5.30 -12.61
C MET A 1030 -13.90 6.19 -11.38
N LEU A 1031 -13.05 6.02 -10.36
CA LEU A 1031 -12.95 6.98 -9.26
C LEU A 1031 -12.18 8.23 -9.68
N ASN A 1032 -12.42 9.33 -8.97
CA ASN A 1032 -11.58 10.52 -9.10
C ASN A 1032 -10.20 10.22 -8.49
N ASN A 1033 -9.16 10.90 -8.98
CA ASN A 1033 -7.79 10.75 -8.47
C ASN A 1033 -7.60 11.53 -7.15
N ILE A 1034 -8.43 11.18 -6.15
CA ILE A 1034 -8.42 11.76 -4.80
C ILE A 1034 -8.37 10.63 -3.75
N PRO A 1035 -7.91 10.92 -2.52
CA PRO A 1035 -7.97 9.95 -1.43
C PRO A 1035 -9.41 9.66 -0.98
N TYR A 1036 -9.74 8.39 -0.70
CA TYR A 1036 -11.04 7.96 -0.15
C TYR A 1036 -10.88 7.25 1.20
N ASP A 1037 -11.88 7.32 2.08
CA ASP A 1037 -11.94 6.49 3.30
C ASP A 1037 -11.95 5.00 2.91
N PHE A 1038 -11.20 4.19 3.65
CA PHE A 1038 -11.09 2.76 3.36
C PHE A 1038 -12.38 1.97 3.58
N ARG A 1039 -13.28 2.45 4.45
CA ARG A 1039 -14.55 1.78 4.80
C ARG A 1039 -15.49 1.61 3.60
N PHE A 1040 -15.33 2.41 2.53
CA PHE A 1040 -16.11 2.25 1.30
C PHE A 1040 -15.81 0.96 0.53
N PHE A 1041 -14.61 0.39 0.70
CA PHE A 1041 -14.15 -0.74 -0.12
C PHE A 1041 -13.99 -2.04 0.67
N MET A 1042 -14.09 -1.98 2.01
CA MET A 1042 -14.10 -3.14 2.89
C MET A 1042 -15.15 -4.19 2.53
#